data_AF-A0ABD1TUX8-F1
#
_entry.id   AF-A0ABD1TUX8-F1
#
_cell.length_a   1.000
_cell.length_b   1.000
_cell.length_c   1.000
_cell.angle_alpha   90.00
_cell.angle_beta   90.00
_cell.angle_gamma   90.00
#
_symmetry.space_group_name_H-M   'P 1'
#
loop_
_entity.id
_entity.type
_entity.pdbx_description
1 polymer ?
#
loop_
_entity_poly.entity_id
_entity_poly.type
_entity_poly.pdbx_seq_one_letter_code
_entity_poly.pdbx_strand_id
1 'polypeptide(L)'
;MATWIRKLKKPQQLSESPLFLEDPDFEDFWYHELMKNKNFETFPGHASLIEFAAIKIEERFSSNDDQVIYLLHNLEVSASYCQFKSRQDYKKFSKILLLLLQEIGVYFTVPKQQLSKSTTYNPPDEIVDFFIDFLLHILQEIHRIHPDFIVSVEGSIEVLRDKLGFLLNFLGDTPCLHPSEVNPLTHIEAVLNKFGSFLYSFFFVRNQVLAPRMDWELSDLLRNFELVETKIKEHCILVSNMPSCTTRKTAVVSLFIVDSLLDDLNHKADKIVGVTDQIVTLHEQLILLRSSLTDITLQHRSQLEELLIQTTDLAYEIEYIINSFPPVWYLTLRLPQFMDKIKGIMMGIKETKKNIDTGIVEVENYPTEQVSSQEKGPLILEDIVVGFDNKEIEIAEQLVRGPEHLQIISIFGMPGVGKTTIAKKLYNNPSVVYHFDKRAWCVVSQTYNKRNIFADILRSVNEHDKEKTMQMDDESLFEALYKSLIKRRYLIVVDDIWDVNAWNDFGRYFPDDKNGSRILFTTRHKEVGLKASHHSVVNELPILSDVECWELLQRKVFQKEHCPQELVDIGKQIAKNCQGLPLAVVVIGAVLEKIEMKEHLWHKVATSLSSVISEDPNKFNNILELSYKHLPKHLKPCFLYFGAFKEDEEMSVKELTHRWVGEGFIKKEEGKNSEDVAYEYLVDLIDRSLIQVAKRTSLGRVKTCNVHDLLHDMCLRIGEEQNFLKEVKSFKRLKIYIWSDRNFSISTLTQLKRLVNVRYLVIPYIVPQMEKFHKLEFLYVQKEVEIPDFLLEMVNLRHMIFEGYSQFSKSCIRRVTEDEIFQINNLQSISKLKMSKKMEGEILRCSPNLRKLKCFLEEFLDLSFLNRLESLRLSLPFKYVTHLISFPLNLRILTLVAVFMSRERAKVIGRLPNLVVLKLKQFCRFEGSQWNTTEGEFQQLKVLKLSLVRVTEWNASSDSFPRLEQLVLKNCNLEIPSNFGDIPTLKMIGVHYCKQSVVESAMQIQKEQREMGYEEVQVIVSSSTEHLLFQQNQFN
;
A
#
# COMPACT_ATOMS: atom_id res chain seq x y z
N MET A 1 -42.45 0.42 -40.34
CA MET A 1 -43.47 1.52 -40.42
C MET A 1 -43.08 2.71 -41.31
N ALA A 2 -41.81 3.13 -41.35
CA ALA A 2 -41.29 4.18 -42.25
C ALA A 2 -41.39 3.87 -43.77
N THR A 3 -41.77 2.64 -44.12
CA THR A 3 -42.02 2.14 -45.48
C THR A 3 -43.35 2.59 -46.08
N TRP A 4 -44.33 3.00 -45.28
CA TRP A 4 -45.64 3.44 -45.77
C TRP A 4 -45.57 4.78 -46.55
N ILE A 5 -44.64 5.66 -46.17
CA ILE A 5 -44.47 6.99 -46.79
C ILE A 5 -43.55 6.97 -48.02
N ARG A 6 -42.74 5.90 -48.23
CA ARG A 6 -41.69 5.89 -49.27
C ARG A 6 -41.98 5.07 -50.52
N LYS A 7 -43.25 4.68 -50.81
CA LYS A 7 -43.69 4.01 -52.06
C LYS A 7 -42.72 4.26 -53.24
N LEU A 8 -41.77 3.35 -53.51
CA LEU A 8 -40.97 3.21 -54.75
C LEU A 8 -39.84 2.17 -54.58
N LYS A 9 -40.00 1.04 -55.30
CA LYS A 9 -39.01 0.07 -55.86
C LYS A 9 -39.06 -1.39 -55.35
N LYS A 10 -39.69 -2.22 -56.21
CA LYS A 10 -39.96 -3.69 -56.35
C LYS A 10 -38.80 -4.70 -56.05
N PRO A 11 -38.98 -6.04 -56.23
CA PRO A 11 -39.94 -7.03 -55.65
C PRO A 11 -39.27 -8.38 -55.21
N GLN A 12 -39.94 -9.26 -54.42
CA GLN A 12 -40.14 -10.72 -54.70
C GLN A 12 -40.72 -11.55 -53.52
N GLN A 13 -41.88 -12.18 -53.81
CA GLN A 13 -42.43 -13.54 -53.56
C GLN A 13 -42.49 -14.30 -52.20
N LEU A 14 -43.62 -15.06 -52.08
CA LEU A 14 -44.02 -16.22 -51.23
C LEU A 14 -44.76 -15.89 -49.92
N SER A 15 -45.77 -16.62 -49.41
CA SER A 15 -46.91 -17.43 -49.91
C SER A 15 -47.79 -17.83 -48.69
N GLU A 16 -49.12 -17.74 -48.83
CA GLU A 16 -50.25 -18.49 -48.19
C GLU A 16 -50.45 -18.70 -46.65
N SER A 17 -51.44 -17.97 -46.08
CA SER A 17 -52.72 -18.34 -45.37
C SER A 17 -52.78 -19.27 -44.09
N PRO A 18 -53.95 -19.39 -43.37
CA PRO A 18 -54.43 -18.51 -42.27
C PRO A 18 -55.00 -19.28 -41.04
N LEU A 19 -55.65 -18.63 -40.04
CA LEU A 19 -56.98 -18.98 -39.49
C LEU A 19 -57.45 -18.19 -38.22
N PHE A 20 -58.77 -17.87 -38.23
CA PHE A 20 -59.78 -17.74 -37.16
C PHE A 20 -60.34 -16.38 -36.60
N LEU A 21 -61.70 -16.35 -36.66
CA LEU A 21 -62.77 -15.81 -35.78
C LEU A 21 -63.47 -14.47 -36.11
N GLU A 22 -64.74 -14.59 -36.53
CA GLU A 22 -65.74 -13.59 -36.95
C GLU A 22 -66.77 -13.30 -35.82
N ASP A 23 -67.01 -12.02 -35.52
CA ASP A 23 -68.21 -11.51 -34.81
C ASP A 23 -68.81 -10.34 -35.64
N PRO A 24 -70.00 -10.47 -36.26
CA PRO A 24 -70.49 -9.54 -37.29
C PRO A 24 -70.95 -8.15 -36.79
N ASP A 25 -71.40 -8.03 -35.54
CA ASP A 25 -71.98 -6.80 -34.99
C ASP A 25 -70.92 -5.81 -34.47
N PHE A 26 -69.75 -6.32 -34.05
CA PHE A 26 -68.60 -5.49 -33.66
C PHE A 26 -67.93 -4.82 -34.87
N GLU A 27 -68.01 -5.46 -36.04
CA GLU A 27 -67.38 -5.03 -37.28
C GLU A 27 -68.15 -3.93 -38.04
N ASP A 28 -69.48 -3.81 -37.85
CA ASP A 28 -70.30 -2.78 -38.51
C ASP A 28 -70.26 -1.42 -37.80
N PHE A 29 -70.00 -1.41 -36.49
CA PHE A 29 -69.78 -0.20 -35.69
C PHE A 29 -68.51 0.56 -36.15
N TRP A 30 -67.40 -0.15 -36.39
CA TRP A 30 -66.16 0.45 -36.88
C TRP A 30 -66.25 0.97 -38.32
N TYR A 31 -66.99 0.29 -39.19
CA TYR A 31 -67.22 0.74 -40.57
C TYR A 31 -67.96 2.09 -40.62
N HIS A 32 -68.92 2.29 -39.71
CA HIS A 32 -69.71 3.52 -39.66
C HIS A 32 -68.95 4.72 -39.07
N GLU A 33 -67.98 4.48 -38.18
CA GLU A 33 -67.23 5.56 -37.53
C GLU A 33 -65.92 5.95 -38.21
N LEU A 34 -65.22 5.01 -38.88
CA LEU A 34 -64.07 5.32 -39.73
C LEU A 34 -64.43 6.15 -40.96
N MET A 35 -65.66 6.01 -41.48
CA MET A 35 -66.14 6.77 -42.64
C MET A 35 -66.64 8.18 -42.27
N LYS A 36 -66.95 8.46 -40.99
CA LYS A 36 -67.46 9.77 -40.54
C LYS A 36 -66.38 10.66 -39.92
N ASN A 37 -65.28 10.11 -39.40
CA ASN A 37 -64.25 10.91 -38.74
C ASN A 37 -63.03 11.08 -39.64
N LYS A 38 -62.84 12.30 -40.17
CA LYS A 38 -61.67 12.63 -40.99
C LYS A 38 -60.36 12.74 -40.19
N ASN A 39 -60.39 12.71 -38.86
CA ASN A 39 -59.18 12.82 -38.05
C ASN A 39 -59.12 11.67 -37.04
N PHE A 40 -58.16 10.76 -37.22
CA PHE A 40 -57.69 9.82 -36.20
C PHE A 40 -56.90 10.55 -35.09
N GLU A 41 -56.75 11.86 -35.21
CA GLU A 41 -56.17 12.75 -34.22
C GLU A 41 -57.21 13.11 -33.16
N THR A 42 -56.98 12.68 -31.92
CA THR A 42 -57.71 13.16 -30.73
C THR A 42 -57.26 14.58 -30.35
N PHE A 43 -56.03 14.94 -30.74
CA PHE A 43 -55.42 16.28 -30.70
C PHE A 43 -54.37 16.41 -31.83
N PRO A 44 -54.00 17.64 -32.25
CA PRO A 44 -53.01 17.85 -33.32
C PRO A 44 -51.66 17.19 -33.00
N GLY A 45 -51.17 16.32 -33.89
CA GLY A 45 -49.89 15.61 -33.69
C GLY A 45 -49.99 14.27 -32.93
N HIS A 46 -51.19 13.87 -32.47
CA HIS A 46 -51.45 12.56 -31.86
C HIS A 46 -51.01 11.40 -32.77
N ALA A 47 -51.27 11.50 -34.07
CA ALA A 47 -50.89 10.46 -35.04
C ALA A 47 -49.36 10.31 -35.18
N SER A 48 -48.61 11.42 -35.14
CA SER A 48 -47.14 11.42 -35.17
C SER A 48 -46.53 10.83 -33.90
N LEU A 49 -47.16 11.05 -32.75
CA LEU A 49 -46.79 10.45 -31.46
C LEU A 49 -46.96 8.92 -31.45
N ILE A 50 -48.08 8.43 -31.99
CA ILE A 50 -48.32 7.00 -32.15
C ILE A 50 -47.28 6.38 -33.09
N GLU A 51 -46.95 7.07 -34.20
CA GLU A 51 -45.92 6.62 -35.14
C GLU A 51 -44.53 6.55 -34.48
N PHE A 52 -44.15 7.55 -33.70
CA PHE A 52 -42.89 7.55 -32.94
C PHE A 52 -42.83 6.39 -31.92
N ALA A 53 -43.90 6.18 -31.15
CA ALA A 53 -43.98 5.08 -30.19
C ALA A 53 -43.85 3.72 -30.90
N ALA A 54 -44.51 3.53 -32.05
CA ALA A 54 -44.44 2.30 -32.82
C ALA A 54 -43.05 2.05 -33.43
N ILE A 55 -42.38 3.09 -33.94
CA ILE A 55 -40.98 3.00 -34.42
C ILE A 55 -40.05 2.60 -33.28
N LYS A 56 -40.21 3.19 -32.08
CA LYS A 56 -39.39 2.85 -30.92
C LYS A 56 -39.63 1.42 -30.42
N ILE A 57 -40.84 0.89 -30.59
CA ILE A 57 -41.15 -0.53 -30.33
C ILE A 57 -40.48 -1.42 -31.41
N GLU A 58 -40.56 -1.05 -32.69
CA GLU A 58 -39.97 -1.77 -33.84
C GLU A 58 -38.42 -1.82 -33.79
N GLU A 59 -37.76 -0.70 -33.47
CA GLU A 59 -36.28 -0.58 -33.35
C GLU A 59 -35.69 -1.44 -32.22
N ARG A 60 -36.49 -1.79 -31.22
CA ARG A 60 -36.00 -2.33 -29.96
C ARG A 60 -36.15 -3.84 -29.80
N PHE A 61 -37.23 -4.42 -30.32
CA PHE A 61 -37.58 -5.82 -30.10
C PHE A 61 -37.41 -6.69 -31.35
N SER A 62 -36.63 -6.21 -32.32
CA SER A 62 -36.29 -6.91 -33.56
C SER A 62 -35.38 -8.12 -33.29
N SER A 63 -35.95 -9.20 -32.76
CA SER A 63 -35.46 -10.55 -33.05
C SER A 63 -36.41 -11.72 -32.78
N ASN A 64 -37.65 -11.62 -32.23
CA ASN A 64 -38.45 -12.84 -31.99
C ASN A 64 -40.01 -12.74 -31.96
N ASP A 65 -40.67 -11.58 -32.10
CA ASP A 65 -42.16 -11.55 -32.10
C ASP A 65 -42.74 -11.54 -33.52
N ASP A 66 -42.79 -12.74 -34.13
CA ASP A 66 -43.35 -12.97 -35.47
C ASP A 66 -44.80 -12.45 -35.61
N GLN A 67 -45.57 -12.39 -34.51
CA GLN A 67 -46.98 -12.02 -34.52
C GLN A 67 -47.23 -10.51 -34.71
N VAL A 68 -46.43 -9.63 -34.10
CA VAL A 68 -46.59 -8.17 -34.25
C VAL A 68 -46.15 -7.72 -35.64
N ILE A 69 -45.04 -8.27 -36.14
CA ILE A 69 -44.55 -8.03 -37.51
C ILE A 69 -45.59 -8.56 -38.53
N TYR A 70 -46.15 -9.75 -38.28
CA TYR A 70 -47.23 -10.32 -39.10
C TYR A 70 -48.49 -9.45 -39.09
N LEU A 71 -48.93 -8.96 -37.93
CA LEU A 71 -50.09 -8.08 -37.83
C LEU A 71 -49.85 -6.73 -38.49
N LEU A 72 -48.66 -6.12 -38.33
CA LEU A 72 -48.27 -4.89 -39.03
C LEU A 72 -48.27 -5.07 -40.55
N HIS A 73 -47.69 -6.17 -41.05
CA HIS A 73 -47.69 -6.50 -42.48
C HIS A 73 -49.11 -6.76 -43.01
N ASN A 74 -49.95 -7.48 -42.27
CA ASN A 74 -51.34 -7.70 -42.67
C ASN A 74 -52.20 -6.45 -42.57
N LEU A 75 -51.89 -5.55 -41.63
CA LEU A 75 -52.51 -4.24 -41.53
C LEU A 75 -52.15 -3.40 -42.76
N GLU A 76 -50.89 -3.42 -43.18
CA GLU A 76 -50.36 -2.75 -44.39
C GLU A 76 -51.02 -3.29 -45.66
N VAL A 77 -51.12 -4.62 -45.78
CA VAL A 77 -51.82 -5.31 -46.88
C VAL A 77 -53.30 -4.93 -46.88
N SER A 78 -54.00 -5.01 -45.75
CA SER A 78 -55.44 -4.68 -45.65
C SER A 78 -55.73 -3.19 -45.86
N ALA A 79 -54.82 -2.29 -45.45
CA ALA A 79 -54.92 -0.85 -45.68
C ALA A 79 -54.81 -0.51 -47.18
N SER A 80 -53.98 -1.25 -47.93
CA SER A 80 -53.85 -1.07 -49.38
C SER A 80 -55.14 -1.43 -50.13
N TYR A 81 -55.89 -2.42 -49.64
CA TYR A 81 -57.20 -2.81 -50.18
C TYR A 81 -58.33 -1.86 -49.78
N CYS A 82 -58.23 -1.13 -48.66
CA CYS A 82 -59.20 -0.12 -48.24
C CYS A 82 -59.30 1.09 -49.20
N GLN A 83 -58.30 1.30 -50.08
CA GLN A 83 -58.38 2.29 -51.15
C GLN A 83 -59.46 1.97 -52.20
N PHE A 84 -59.98 0.74 -52.24
CA PHE A 84 -60.98 0.27 -53.21
C PHE A 84 -62.44 0.24 -52.69
N LYS A 85 -62.73 0.84 -51.52
CA LYS A 85 -64.09 1.12 -50.99
C LYS A 85 -65.06 -0.09 -50.90
N SER A 86 -64.59 -1.30 -50.58
CA SER A 86 -65.51 -2.39 -50.19
C SER A 86 -65.68 -2.44 -48.66
N ARG A 87 -66.91 -2.71 -48.19
CA ARG A 87 -67.24 -2.82 -46.76
C ARG A 87 -66.45 -3.94 -46.05
N GLN A 88 -66.11 -4.99 -46.80
CA GLN A 88 -65.39 -6.15 -46.31
C GLN A 88 -63.89 -5.86 -46.07
N ASP A 89 -63.26 -5.03 -46.89
CA ASP A 89 -61.83 -4.67 -46.74
C ASP A 89 -61.59 -3.79 -45.50
N TYR A 90 -62.53 -2.88 -45.20
CA TYR A 90 -62.48 -2.07 -43.98
C TYR A 90 -62.77 -2.88 -42.70
N LYS A 91 -63.67 -3.87 -42.77
CA LYS A 91 -63.90 -4.81 -41.65
C LYS A 91 -62.62 -5.60 -41.35
N LYS A 92 -61.96 -6.11 -42.39
CA LYS A 92 -60.67 -6.80 -42.28
C LYS A 92 -59.58 -5.90 -41.70
N PHE A 93 -59.48 -4.66 -42.16
CA PHE A 93 -58.52 -3.68 -41.63
C PHE A 93 -58.79 -3.34 -40.16
N SER A 94 -60.03 -3.05 -39.78
CA SER A 94 -60.40 -2.69 -38.41
C SER A 94 -60.13 -3.83 -37.42
N LYS A 95 -60.34 -5.07 -37.86
CA LYS A 95 -60.07 -6.27 -37.06
C LYS A 95 -58.58 -6.51 -36.84
N ILE A 96 -57.76 -6.33 -37.89
CA ILE A 96 -56.30 -6.45 -37.78
C ILE A 96 -55.75 -5.29 -36.93
N LEU A 97 -56.34 -4.09 -37.03
CA LEU A 97 -56.00 -2.94 -36.17
C LEU A 97 -56.31 -3.24 -34.70
N LEU A 98 -57.49 -3.82 -34.42
CA LEU A 98 -57.89 -4.17 -33.07
C LEU A 98 -56.96 -5.22 -32.44
N LEU A 99 -56.58 -6.24 -33.23
CA LEU A 99 -55.61 -7.26 -32.82
C LEU A 99 -54.23 -6.66 -32.57
N LEU A 100 -53.76 -5.78 -33.45
CA LEU A 100 -52.49 -5.07 -33.27
C LEU A 100 -52.50 -4.20 -32.01
N LEU A 101 -53.59 -3.48 -31.73
CA LEU A 101 -53.74 -2.66 -30.51
C LEU A 101 -53.66 -3.52 -29.24
N GLN A 102 -54.24 -4.73 -29.25
CA GLN A 102 -54.16 -5.68 -28.14
C GLN A 102 -52.74 -6.20 -27.91
N GLU A 103 -52.01 -6.52 -28.98
CA GLU A 103 -50.61 -6.95 -28.89
C GLU A 103 -49.67 -5.81 -28.45
N ILE A 104 -49.91 -4.58 -28.91
CA ILE A 104 -49.13 -3.39 -28.50
C ILE A 104 -49.23 -3.13 -26.99
N GLY A 105 -50.37 -3.46 -26.36
CA GLY A 105 -50.58 -3.29 -24.93
C GLY A 105 -49.58 -4.03 -24.04
N VAL A 106 -49.02 -5.15 -24.52
CA VAL A 106 -47.99 -5.91 -23.79
C VAL A 106 -46.69 -5.09 -23.64
N TYR A 107 -46.36 -4.27 -24.63
CA TYR A 107 -45.14 -3.44 -24.65
C TYR A 107 -45.21 -2.21 -23.72
N PHE A 108 -46.39 -1.91 -23.17
CA PHE A 108 -46.60 -0.89 -22.14
C PHE A 108 -46.66 -1.50 -20.72
N THR A 109 -46.30 -2.77 -20.56
CA THR A 109 -46.29 -3.47 -19.27
C THR A 109 -44.94 -4.14 -19.01
N VAL A 110 -44.45 -4.02 -17.78
CA VAL A 110 -43.27 -4.74 -17.28
C VAL A 110 -43.70 -6.18 -16.90
N PRO A 111 -43.11 -7.25 -17.48
CA PRO A 111 -43.53 -8.63 -17.25
C PRO A 111 -43.44 -9.06 -15.77
N LYS A 112 -44.57 -9.44 -15.16
CA LYS A 112 -44.71 -9.76 -13.71
C LYS A 112 -43.87 -10.92 -13.17
N GLN A 113 -43.23 -11.77 -13.99
CA GLN A 113 -42.67 -13.06 -13.55
C GLN A 113 -41.14 -13.18 -13.53
N GLN A 114 -40.37 -12.20 -14.03
CA GLN A 114 -38.90 -12.37 -14.20
C GLN A 114 -38.04 -11.88 -13.02
N LEU A 115 -38.47 -10.89 -12.24
CA LEU A 115 -37.67 -10.32 -11.16
C LEU A 115 -37.68 -11.12 -9.84
N SER A 116 -38.68 -11.99 -9.62
CA SER A 116 -38.80 -12.80 -8.40
C SER A 116 -38.16 -14.20 -8.49
N LYS A 117 -37.69 -14.65 -9.66
CA LYS A 117 -37.25 -16.04 -9.89
C LYS A 117 -35.95 -16.24 -10.69
N SER A 118 -35.22 -15.19 -11.06
CA SER A 118 -34.06 -15.34 -11.96
C SER A 118 -32.80 -15.91 -11.27
N THR A 119 -32.41 -17.12 -11.69
CA THR A 119 -31.08 -17.71 -11.49
C THR A 119 -30.20 -17.51 -12.73
N THR A 120 -29.10 -16.78 -12.56
CA THR A 120 -27.78 -16.96 -13.19
C THR A 120 -27.50 -16.66 -14.68
N TYR A 121 -28.43 -16.33 -15.58
CA TYR A 121 -28.04 -16.12 -17.00
C TYR A 121 -28.54 -14.87 -17.74
N ASN A 122 -29.35 -13.99 -17.14
CA ASN A 122 -29.51 -12.59 -17.55
C ASN A 122 -30.00 -11.77 -16.34
N PRO A 123 -29.38 -10.62 -16.02
CA PRO A 123 -29.80 -9.83 -14.88
C PRO A 123 -31.19 -9.19 -15.15
N PRO A 124 -32.14 -9.27 -14.20
CA PRO A 124 -33.48 -8.69 -14.34
C PRO A 124 -33.51 -7.17 -14.60
N ASP A 125 -32.41 -6.47 -14.31
CA ASP A 125 -32.28 -5.02 -14.36
C ASP A 125 -32.31 -4.46 -15.80
N GLU A 126 -31.82 -5.23 -16.80
CA GLU A 126 -31.78 -4.79 -18.19
C GLU A 126 -33.17 -4.47 -18.76
N ILE A 127 -34.17 -5.31 -18.49
CA ILE A 127 -35.54 -5.12 -19.03
C ILE A 127 -36.21 -3.88 -18.44
N VAL A 128 -35.95 -3.60 -17.16
CA VAL A 128 -36.51 -2.44 -16.46
C VAL A 128 -35.82 -1.16 -16.90
N ASP A 129 -34.49 -1.16 -17.01
CA ASP A 129 -33.68 -0.07 -17.57
C ASP A 129 -34.16 0.28 -18.97
N PHE A 130 -34.33 -0.75 -19.79
CA PHE A 130 -34.87 -0.59 -21.11
C PHE A 130 -36.25 0.07 -21.04
N PHE A 131 -37.19 -0.50 -20.29
CA PHE A 131 -38.54 0.06 -20.21
C PHE A 131 -38.55 1.55 -19.82
N ILE A 132 -37.75 1.96 -18.83
CA ILE A 132 -37.60 3.36 -18.42
C ILE A 132 -37.05 4.24 -19.56
N ASP A 133 -36.04 3.77 -20.29
CA ASP A 133 -35.49 4.50 -21.44
C ASP A 133 -36.54 4.73 -22.54
N PHE A 134 -37.40 3.74 -22.81
CA PHE A 134 -38.53 3.90 -23.74
C PHE A 134 -39.54 4.94 -23.27
N LEU A 135 -39.88 4.91 -21.98
CA LEU A 135 -40.76 5.88 -21.36
C LEU A 135 -40.19 7.32 -21.44
N LEU A 136 -38.89 7.48 -21.24
CA LEU A 136 -38.19 8.77 -21.36
C LEU A 136 -38.25 9.31 -22.80
N HIS A 137 -38.04 8.47 -23.81
CA HIS A 137 -38.15 8.87 -25.22
C HIS A 137 -39.58 9.30 -25.58
N ILE A 138 -40.59 8.60 -25.07
CA ILE A 138 -41.99 8.99 -25.26
C ILE A 138 -42.28 10.35 -24.63
N LEU A 139 -41.84 10.58 -23.39
CA LEU A 139 -42.03 11.87 -22.72
C LEU A 139 -41.36 13.03 -23.45
N GLN A 140 -40.16 12.80 -24.00
CA GLN A 140 -39.45 13.79 -24.82
C GLN A 140 -40.23 14.13 -26.10
N GLU A 141 -40.84 13.14 -26.74
CA GLU A 141 -41.61 13.36 -27.96
C GLU A 141 -42.96 14.01 -27.68
N ILE A 142 -43.60 13.69 -26.55
CA ILE A 142 -44.78 14.41 -26.06
C ILE A 142 -44.45 15.90 -25.89
N HIS A 143 -43.32 16.22 -25.24
CA HIS A 143 -42.90 17.62 -25.04
C HIS A 143 -42.60 18.36 -26.37
N ARG A 144 -42.21 17.65 -27.44
CA ARG A 144 -41.96 18.25 -28.77
C ARG A 144 -43.24 18.54 -29.55
N ILE A 145 -44.34 17.86 -29.26
CA ILE A 145 -45.59 17.96 -30.02
C ILE A 145 -46.57 18.89 -29.30
N HIS A 146 -46.75 20.07 -29.89
CA HIS A 146 -47.76 21.10 -29.56
C HIS A 146 -47.71 21.68 -28.12
N PRO A 147 -46.97 22.78 -27.89
CA PRO A 147 -46.82 23.44 -26.58
C PRO A 147 -48.14 23.82 -25.88
N ASP A 148 -49.12 24.34 -26.63
CA ASP A 148 -50.35 24.93 -26.04
C ASP A 148 -51.30 23.91 -25.36
N PHE A 149 -51.26 22.62 -25.74
CA PHE A 149 -52.06 21.58 -25.10
C PHE A 149 -51.42 21.06 -23.80
N ILE A 150 -50.10 21.27 -23.66
CA ILE A 150 -49.25 20.70 -22.62
C ILE A 150 -48.96 21.71 -21.49
N VAL A 151 -49.17 23.02 -21.70
CA VAL A 151 -48.87 24.09 -20.71
C VAL A 151 -49.42 23.78 -19.30
N SER A 152 -50.59 23.16 -19.18
CA SER A 152 -51.18 22.83 -17.87
C SER A 152 -50.54 21.63 -17.16
N VAL A 153 -49.76 20.80 -17.86
CA VAL A 153 -49.13 19.55 -17.35
C VAL A 153 -47.62 19.49 -17.59
N GLU A 154 -47.04 20.51 -18.22
CA GLU A 154 -45.61 20.60 -18.60
C GLU A 154 -44.68 20.43 -17.40
N GLY A 155 -44.97 21.11 -16.29
CA GLY A 155 -44.20 20.96 -15.05
C GLY A 155 -44.24 19.54 -14.50
N SER A 156 -45.40 18.87 -14.56
CA SER A 156 -45.54 17.48 -14.11
C SER A 156 -44.75 16.50 -15.01
N ILE A 157 -44.69 16.75 -16.32
CA ILE A 157 -43.92 15.96 -17.29
C ILE A 157 -42.41 16.13 -17.07
N GLU A 158 -41.93 17.36 -16.80
CA GLU A 158 -40.52 17.60 -16.49
C GLU A 158 -40.10 16.86 -15.21
N VAL A 159 -40.91 16.97 -14.14
CA VAL A 159 -40.63 16.25 -12.88
C VAL A 159 -40.65 14.73 -13.09
N LEU A 160 -41.59 14.20 -13.88
CA LEU A 160 -41.63 12.77 -14.22
C LEU A 160 -40.39 12.31 -14.98
N ARG A 161 -39.91 13.12 -15.94
CA ARG A 161 -38.67 12.86 -16.69
C ARG A 161 -37.48 12.79 -15.74
N ASP A 162 -37.39 13.72 -14.79
CA ASP A 162 -36.31 13.75 -13.81
C ASP A 162 -36.39 12.54 -12.86
N LYS A 163 -37.59 12.15 -12.42
CA LYS A 163 -37.81 10.98 -11.57
C LYS A 163 -37.56 9.65 -12.29
N LEU A 164 -37.89 9.53 -13.57
CA LEU A 164 -37.56 8.37 -14.40
C LEU A 164 -36.05 8.29 -14.69
N GLY A 165 -35.42 9.43 -14.97
CA GLY A 165 -33.97 9.52 -15.08
C GLY A 165 -33.26 9.11 -13.79
N PHE A 166 -33.80 9.48 -12.63
CA PHE A 166 -33.34 9.00 -11.33
C PHE A 166 -33.44 7.49 -11.19
N LEU A 167 -34.58 6.88 -11.56
CA LEU A 167 -34.74 5.41 -11.49
C LEU A 167 -33.83 4.67 -12.46
N LEU A 168 -33.65 5.19 -13.68
CA LEU A 168 -32.73 4.62 -14.67
C LEU A 168 -31.28 4.61 -14.15
N ASN A 169 -30.84 5.72 -13.56
CA ASN A 169 -29.53 5.82 -12.92
C ASN A 169 -29.41 4.96 -11.66
N PHE A 170 -30.52 4.73 -10.94
CA PHE A 170 -30.55 3.85 -9.78
C PHE A 170 -30.32 2.40 -10.17
N LEU A 171 -30.98 1.93 -11.22
CA LEU A 171 -30.93 0.55 -11.69
C LEU A 171 -29.63 0.23 -12.47
N GLY A 172 -29.19 1.14 -13.35
CA GLY A 172 -28.00 0.96 -14.19
C GLY A 172 -26.66 0.89 -13.44
N ASP A 173 -26.58 1.41 -12.21
CA ASP A 173 -25.33 1.52 -11.45
C ASP A 173 -25.18 0.55 -10.27
N THR A 174 -26.11 -0.40 -10.05
CA THR A 174 -26.24 -1.09 -8.76
C THR A 174 -25.05 -1.99 -8.35
N PRO A 175 -24.35 -1.67 -7.24
CA PRO A 175 -23.63 -2.65 -6.43
C PRO A 175 -24.59 -3.16 -5.34
N CYS A 176 -24.80 -4.48 -5.29
CA CYS A 176 -25.42 -5.20 -4.15
C CYS A 176 -26.95 -5.22 -4.07
N LEU A 177 -27.63 -5.93 -4.99
CA LEU A 177 -28.87 -6.63 -4.66
C LEU A 177 -28.54 -7.89 -3.86
N HIS A 178 -28.30 -7.75 -2.55
CA HIS A 178 -28.45 -8.88 -1.63
C HIS A 178 -29.93 -9.02 -1.26
N PRO A 179 -30.44 -10.24 -1.03
CA PRO A 179 -31.83 -10.46 -0.66
C PRO A 179 -32.08 -9.91 0.75
N SER A 180 -32.46 -8.63 0.84
CA SER A 180 -33.07 -8.04 2.03
C SER A 180 -34.60 -8.16 1.94
N GLU A 181 -35.29 -8.24 3.07
CA GLU A 181 -36.76 -8.30 3.15
C GLU A 181 -37.46 -7.10 2.46
N VAL A 182 -36.77 -5.98 2.30
CA VAL A 182 -37.26 -4.78 1.60
C VAL A 182 -36.59 -4.68 0.24
N ASN A 183 -37.19 -5.25 -0.80
CA ASN A 183 -36.75 -5.09 -2.19
C ASN A 183 -37.53 -3.95 -2.86
N PRO A 184 -36.89 -2.81 -3.21
CA PRO A 184 -37.58 -1.68 -3.84
C PRO A 184 -38.06 -1.98 -5.27
N LEU A 185 -37.52 -3.03 -5.92
CA LEU A 185 -37.85 -3.41 -7.31
C LEU A 185 -39.35 -3.64 -7.53
N THR A 186 -40.04 -4.26 -6.57
CA THR A 186 -41.50 -4.50 -6.69
C THR A 186 -42.31 -3.21 -6.69
N HIS A 187 -41.84 -2.18 -5.98
CA HIS A 187 -42.49 -0.86 -5.95
C HIS A 187 -42.14 -0.07 -7.22
N ILE A 188 -40.90 -0.16 -7.70
CA ILE A 188 -40.47 0.42 -8.98
C ILE A 188 -41.31 -0.18 -10.12
N GLU A 189 -41.42 -1.51 -10.21
CA GLU A 189 -42.25 -2.21 -11.19
C GLU A 189 -43.71 -1.77 -11.14
N ALA A 190 -44.29 -1.61 -9.95
CA ALA A 190 -45.68 -1.18 -9.80
C ALA A 190 -45.90 0.23 -10.36
N VAL A 191 -44.97 1.16 -10.10
CA VAL A 191 -45.03 2.54 -10.61
C VAL A 191 -44.81 2.59 -12.11
N LEU A 192 -43.83 1.84 -12.63
CA LEU A 192 -43.57 1.77 -14.08
C LEU A 192 -44.73 1.14 -14.84
N ASN A 193 -45.34 0.07 -14.32
CA ASN A 193 -46.54 -0.53 -14.91
C ASN A 193 -47.74 0.43 -14.90
N LYS A 194 -47.91 1.21 -13.81
CA LYS A 194 -48.95 2.23 -13.74
C LYS A 194 -48.70 3.34 -14.76
N PHE A 195 -47.45 3.72 -14.97
CA PHE A 195 -47.07 4.72 -15.96
C PHE A 195 -47.24 4.21 -17.39
N GLY A 196 -46.84 2.97 -17.68
CA GLY A 196 -47.08 2.32 -18.95
C GLY A 196 -48.57 2.18 -19.26
N SER A 197 -49.39 1.79 -18.28
CA SER A 197 -50.85 1.72 -18.42
C SER A 197 -51.49 3.09 -18.69
N PHE A 198 -50.98 4.15 -18.06
CA PHE A 198 -51.36 5.53 -18.34
C PHE A 198 -51.05 5.89 -19.81
N LEU A 199 -49.82 5.65 -20.27
CA LEU A 199 -49.41 5.95 -21.64
C LEU A 199 -50.21 5.13 -22.67
N TYR A 200 -50.44 3.85 -22.42
CA TYR A 200 -51.27 3.00 -23.27
C TYR A 200 -52.70 3.56 -23.38
N SER A 201 -53.27 3.99 -22.25
CA SER A 201 -54.59 4.63 -22.22
C SER A 201 -54.59 5.97 -22.95
N PHE A 202 -53.51 6.74 -22.81
CA PHE A 202 -53.32 8.02 -23.47
C PHE A 202 -53.24 7.91 -25.00
N PHE A 203 -52.56 6.88 -25.52
CA PHE A 203 -52.41 6.66 -26.97
C PHE A 203 -53.60 5.95 -27.62
N PHE A 204 -54.26 5.03 -26.91
CA PHE A 204 -55.12 4.04 -27.57
C PHE A 204 -56.57 3.97 -27.04
N VAL A 205 -56.93 4.73 -25.99
CA VAL A 205 -58.31 4.76 -25.46
C VAL A 205 -59.06 5.99 -25.97
N ARG A 206 -60.26 5.74 -26.51
CA ARG A 206 -61.08 6.63 -27.36
C ARG A 206 -61.70 7.86 -26.69
N ASN A 207 -61.45 8.12 -25.40
CA ASN A 207 -62.04 9.28 -24.71
C ASN A 207 -61.20 10.53 -24.96
N GLN A 208 -61.84 11.68 -25.24
CA GLN A 208 -61.16 12.97 -25.23
C GLN A 208 -60.46 13.15 -23.89
N VAL A 209 -59.15 13.08 -23.89
CA VAL A 209 -58.34 13.27 -22.70
C VAL A 209 -58.36 14.76 -22.37
N LEU A 210 -59.23 15.14 -21.43
CA LEU A 210 -59.29 16.51 -20.92
C LEU A 210 -58.04 16.77 -20.07
N ALA A 211 -57.37 17.91 -20.30
CA ALA A 211 -56.18 18.34 -19.56
C ALA A 211 -56.25 18.16 -18.02
N PRO A 212 -57.39 18.42 -17.34
CA PRO A 212 -57.50 18.21 -15.88
C PRO A 212 -57.40 16.74 -15.45
N ARG A 213 -57.79 15.80 -16.32
CA ARG A 213 -57.68 14.36 -16.03
C ARG A 213 -56.24 13.88 -16.16
N MET A 214 -55.50 14.39 -17.16
CA MET A 214 -54.05 14.13 -17.25
C MET A 214 -53.31 14.69 -16.06
N ASP A 215 -53.62 15.92 -15.66
CA ASP A 215 -52.96 16.56 -14.52
C ASP A 215 -53.16 15.76 -13.23
N TRP A 216 -54.37 15.24 -13.00
CA TRP A 216 -54.66 14.36 -11.87
C TRP A 216 -53.91 13.01 -11.95
N GLU A 217 -53.92 12.33 -13.10
CA GLU A 217 -53.23 11.03 -13.25
C GLU A 217 -51.69 11.18 -13.15
N LEU A 218 -51.12 12.26 -13.70
CA LEU A 218 -49.69 12.58 -13.56
C LEU A 218 -49.32 12.95 -12.11
N SER A 219 -50.17 13.71 -11.41
CA SER A 219 -49.99 14.03 -9.98
C SER A 219 -50.04 12.79 -9.09
N ASP A 220 -50.98 11.87 -9.36
CA ASP A 220 -51.07 10.59 -8.65
C ASP A 220 -49.83 9.71 -8.93
N LEU A 221 -49.35 9.66 -10.17
CA LEU A 221 -48.08 9.01 -10.53
C LEU A 221 -46.90 9.60 -9.74
N LEU A 222 -46.74 10.93 -9.73
CA LEU A 222 -45.69 11.63 -9.00
C LEU A 222 -45.67 11.31 -7.49
N ARG A 223 -46.85 11.20 -6.88
CA ARG A 223 -47.01 10.78 -5.47
C ARG A 223 -46.58 9.33 -5.24
N ASN A 224 -46.81 8.44 -6.19
CA ASN A 224 -46.34 7.06 -6.11
C ASN A 224 -44.82 6.96 -6.28
N PHE A 225 -44.20 7.85 -7.07
CA PHE A 225 -42.74 7.95 -7.11
C PHE A 225 -42.15 8.41 -5.76
N GLU A 226 -42.81 9.29 -5.00
CA GLU A 226 -42.32 9.66 -3.65
C GLU A 226 -42.29 8.46 -2.70
N LEU A 227 -43.26 7.55 -2.82
CA LEU A 227 -43.26 6.29 -2.07
C LEU A 227 -42.09 5.40 -2.47
N VAL A 228 -41.81 5.28 -3.78
CA VAL A 228 -40.65 4.53 -4.30
C VAL A 228 -39.34 5.14 -3.80
N GLU A 229 -39.19 6.47 -3.86
CA GLU A 229 -38.02 7.17 -3.32
C GLU A 229 -37.85 6.91 -1.82
N THR A 230 -38.95 6.86 -1.06
CA THR A 230 -38.92 6.54 0.38
C THR A 230 -38.47 5.09 0.61
N LYS A 231 -38.96 4.14 -0.19
CA LYS A 231 -38.51 2.73 -0.13
C LYS A 231 -37.08 2.52 -0.59
N ILE A 232 -36.62 3.27 -1.59
CA ILE A 232 -35.20 3.30 -1.99
C ILE A 232 -34.37 3.85 -0.83
N LYS A 233 -34.79 4.94 -0.18
CA LYS A 233 -34.11 5.48 1.02
C LYS A 233 -34.04 4.46 2.17
N GLU A 234 -35.15 3.81 2.49
CA GLU A 234 -35.20 2.73 3.50
C GLU A 234 -34.25 1.57 3.14
N HIS A 235 -34.26 1.13 1.88
CA HIS A 235 -33.38 0.08 1.38
C HIS A 235 -31.91 0.51 1.47
N CYS A 236 -31.56 1.73 1.07
CA CYS A 236 -30.20 2.26 1.20
C CYS A 236 -29.74 2.37 2.66
N ILE A 237 -30.64 2.73 3.59
CA ILE A 237 -30.35 2.73 5.03
C ILE A 237 -30.10 1.29 5.52
N LEU A 238 -30.93 0.33 5.11
CA LEU A 238 -30.73 -1.08 5.45
C LEU A 238 -29.43 -1.65 4.86
N VAL A 239 -29.11 -1.34 3.60
CA VAL A 239 -27.84 -1.70 2.95
C VAL A 239 -26.64 -1.01 3.61
N SER A 240 -26.82 0.20 4.16
CA SER A 240 -25.80 0.85 4.98
C SER A 240 -25.62 0.18 6.35
N ASN A 241 -26.65 -0.52 6.85
CA ASN A 241 -26.60 -1.34 8.06
C ASN A 241 -26.17 -2.80 7.78
N MET A 242 -26.23 -3.25 6.52
CA MET A 242 -25.64 -4.52 6.07
C MET A 242 -24.11 -4.45 6.23
N PRO A 243 -23.40 -5.57 6.40
CA PRO A 243 -21.99 -5.59 6.81
C PRO A 243 -21.00 -5.18 5.71
N SER A 244 -21.19 -4.00 5.11
CA SER A 244 -20.10 -3.17 4.60
C SER A 244 -19.30 -2.52 5.75
N CYS A 245 -19.87 -2.43 6.95
CA CYS A 245 -19.25 -1.81 8.13
C CYS A 245 -19.23 -2.76 9.34
N THR A 246 -18.35 -3.76 9.33
CA THR A 246 -17.78 -4.27 10.60
C THR A 246 -16.50 -3.49 10.87
N THR A 247 -16.61 -2.16 10.99
CA THR A 247 -15.56 -1.36 11.61
C THR A 247 -15.67 -1.66 13.10
N ARG A 248 -14.90 -2.65 13.57
CA ARG A 248 -14.71 -2.80 15.01
C ARG A 248 -13.86 -1.62 15.42
N LYS A 249 -14.48 -0.63 16.08
CA LYS A 249 -13.87 0.54 16.74
C LYS A 249 -12.37 0.33 16.98
N THR A 250 -11.51 0.93 16.16
CA THR A 250 -10.09 0.90 16.48
C THR A 250 -9.76 2.07 17.39
N ALA A 251 -9.26 1.74 18.59
CA ALA A 251 -8.80 2.76 19.54
C ALA A 251 -7.54 3.51 19.05
N VAL A 252 -6.90 3.01 17.99
CA VAL A 252 -5.73 3.62 17.36
C VAL A 252 -6.18 4.71 16.38
N VAL A 253 -6.33 5.92 16.90
CA VAL A 253 -6.82 7.07 16.13
C VAL A 253 -5.65 7.81 15.46
N SER A 254 -5.60 7.79 14.12
CA SER A 254 -4.78 8.71 13.33
C SER A 254 -5.64 9.84 12.78
N LEU A 255 -5.48 11.05 13.32
CA LEU A 255 -6.16 12.24 12.80
C LEU A 255 -5.74 12.58 11.35
N PHE A 256 -4.60 12.06 10.88
CA PHE A 256 -4.12 12.29 9.50
C PHE A 256 -5.01 11.64 8.44
N ILE A 257 -5.87 10.70 8.81
CA ILE A 257 -6.87 10.15 7.89
C ILE A 257 -7.86 11.25 7.49
N VAL A 258 -8.25 12.12 8.43
CA VAL A 258 -9.09 13.29 8.14
C VAL A 258 -8.37 14.24 7.20
N ASP A 259 -7.08 14.50 7.44
CA ASP A 259 -6.27 15.37 6.58
C ASP A 259 -6.20 14.82 5.15
N SER A 260 -5.97 13.51 5.03
CA SER A 260 -5.94 12.88 3.72
C SER A 260 -7.31 12.89 3.02
N LEU A 261 -8.40 12.77 3.78
CA LEU A 261 -9.75 12.87 3.25
C LEU A 261 -10.04 14.30 2.77
N LEU A 262 -9.63 15.32 3.52
CA LEU A 262 -9.78 16.72 3.14
C LEU A 262 -9.07 17.01 1.81
N ASP A 263 -7.84 16.50 1.63
CA ASP A 263 -7.12 16.60 0.35
C ASP A 263 -7.89 15.92 -0.79
N ASP A 264 -8.40 14.71 -0.57
CA ASP A 264 -9.17 13.96 -1.57
C ASP A 264 -10.45 14.70 -1.98
N LEU A 265 -11.13 15.31 -1.00
CA LEU A 265 -12.34 16.09 -1.18
C LEU A 265 -12.09 17.34 -2.03
N ASN A 266 -11.02 18.08 -1.73
CA ASN A 266 -10.63 19.26 -2.50
C ASN A 266 -10.38 18.94 -3.98
N HIS A 267 -9.74 17.80 -4.29
CA HIS A 267 -9.48 17.39 -5.68
C HIS A 267 -10.71 16.85 -6.43
N LYS A 268 -11.79 16.49 -5.72
CA LYS A 268 -12.98 15.86 -6.29
C LYS A 268 -14.19 16.78 -6.42
N ALA A 269 -14.23 17.90 -5.70
CA ALA A 269 -15.33 18.85 -5.75
C ALA A 269 -15.72 19.24 -7.19
N ASP A 270 -14.72 19.46 -8.05
CA ASP A 270 -14.93 19.88 -9.44
C ASP A 270 -15.31 18.74 -10.41
N LYS A 271 -15.22 17.47 -9.97
CA LYS A 271 -15.39 16.29 -10.85
C LYS A 271 -16.74 15.60 -10.74
N ILE A 272 -17.54 15.90 -9.71
CA ILE A 272 -18.83 15.24 -9.45
C ILE A 272 -19.96 16.26 -9.64
N VAL A 273 -20.44 16.38 -10.88
CA VAL A 273 -21.51 17.29 -11.28
C VAL A 273 -22.81 16.93 -10.54
N GLY A 274 -23.42 17.88 -9.83
CA GLY A 274 -24.72 17.73 -9.15
C GLY A 274 -24.69 17.67 -7.62
N VAL A 275 -23.53 17.44 -6.99
CA VAL A 275 -23.37 17.42 -5.51
C VAL A 275 -22.17 18.25 -5.00
N THR A 276 -21.57 19.07 -5.86
CA THR A 276 -20.38 19.88 -5.54
C THR A 276 -20.56 20.73 -4.28
N ASP A 277 -21.67 21.46 -4.15
CA ASP A 277 -21.93 22.32 -2.98
C ASP A 277 -21.99 21.53 -1.66
N GLN A 278 -22.56 20.32 -1.71
CA GLN A 278 -22.66 19.44 -0.55
C GLN A 278 -21.29 18.89 -0.15
N ILE A 279 -20.45 18.58 -1.13
CA ILE A 279 -19.06 18.14 -0.92
C ILE A 279 -18.21 19.26 -0.31
N VAL A 280 -18.35 20.50 -0.80
CA VAL A 280 -17.69 21.68 -0.25
C VAL A 280 -18.13 21.90 1.20
N THR A 281 -19.44 21.84 1.48
CA THR A 281 -19.95 22.02 2.84
C THR A 281 -19.46 20.91 3.79
N LEU A 282 -19.40 19.66 3.32
CA LEU A 282 -18.84 18.55 4.09
C LEU A 282 -17.37 18.78 4.42
N HIS A 283 -16.59 19.26 3.45
CA HIS A 283 -15.19 19.61 3.63
C HIS A 283 -15.01 20.70 4.70
N GLU A 284 -15.80 21.78 4.65
CA GLU A 284 -15.79 22.84 5.66
C GLU A 284 -16.12 22.30 7.07
N GLN A 285 -17.13 21.44 7.21
CA GLN A 285 -17.47 20.84 8.50
C GLN A 285 -16.38 19.93 9.04
N LEU A 286 -15.69 19.18 8.18
CA LEU A 286 -14.54 18.35 8.57
C LEU A 286 -13.35 19.21 9.01
N ILE A 287 -13.10 20.37 8.38
CA ILE A 287 -12.09 21.34 8.84
C ILE A 287 -12.42 21.82 10.26
N LEU A 288 -13.68 22.20 10.50
CA LEU A 288 -14.12 22.66 11.82
C LEU A 288 -14.02 21.57 12.89
N LEU A 289 -14.36 20.32 12.54
CA LEU A 289 -14.20 19.17 13.42
C LEU A 289 -12.72 18.94 13.76
N ARG A 290 -11.84 18.98 12.75
CA ARG A 290 -10.39 18.83 12.91
C ARG A 290 -9.81 19.90 13.83
N SER A 291 -10.14 21.18 13.61
CA SER A 291 -9.63 22.28 14.44
C SER A 291 -10.10 22.13 15.89
N SER A 292 -11.38 21.81 16.09
CA SER A 292 -11.97 21.61 17.43
C SER A 292 -11.33 20.45 18.19
N LEU A 293 -11.00 19.35 17.52
CA LEU A 293 -10.27 18.24 18.12
C LEU A 293 -8.83 18.63 18.47
N THR A 294 -8.16 19.38 17.58
CA THR A 294 -6.78 19.82 17.79
C THR A 294 -6.66 20.72 19.03
N ASP A 295 -7.58 21.67 19.20
CA ASP A 295 -7.63 22.59 20.34
C ASP A 295 -7.73 21.87 21.70
N ILE A 296 -8.45 20.75 21.78
CA ILE A 296 -8.69 20.05 23.06
C ILE A 296 -7.64 18.97 23.31
N THR A 297 -7.03 18.40 22.26
CA THR A 297 -5.93 17.41 22.40
C THR A 297 -4.68 17.93 23.11
N LEU A 298 -4.55 19.25 23.25
CA LEU A 298 -3.47 19.90 24.01
C LEU A 298 -3.63 19.77 25.53
N GLN A 299 -4.82 19.45 26.07
CA GLN A 299 -5.06 19.55 27.53
C GLN A 299 -5.74 18.33 28.20
N HIS A 300 -6.65 17.58 27.56
CA HIS A 300 -7.42 16.51 28.26
C HIS A 300 -7.71 15.26 27.39
N ARG A 301 -6.97 14.16 27.61
CA ARG A 301 -6.77 13.12 26.58
C ARG A 301 -7.54 11.80 26.70
N SER A 302 -7.98 11.37 27.89
CA SER A 302 -8.69 10.09 28.07
C SER A 302 -10.19 10.16 27.75
N GLN A 303 -10.84 11.28 28.05
CA GLN A 303 -12.29 11.47 27.82
C GLN A 303 -12.66 11.69 26.34
N LEU A 304 -11.67 12.01 25.49
CA LEU A 304 -11.86 12.22 24.05
C LEU A 304 -11.64 10.98 23.20
N GLU A 305 -11.19 9.87 23.78
CA GLU A 305 -10.85 8.67 22.99
C GLU A 305 -12.08 8.16 22.21
N GLU A 306 -13.27 8.15 22.83
CA GLU A 306 -14.49 7.74 22.14
C GLU A 306 -14.86 8.67 20.97
N LEU A 307 -14.76 10.00 21.16
CA LEU A 307 -15.05 10.98 20.11
C LEU A 307 -14.02 10.92 18.97
N LEU A 308 -12.76 10.64 19.29
CA LEU A 308 -11.68 10.44 18.33
C LEU A 308 -11.90 9.17 17.50
N ILE A 309 -12.33 8.08 18.13
CA ILE A 309 -12.72 6.83 17.44
C ILE A 309 -13.89 7.10 16.50
N GLN A 310 -14.95 7.76 16.99
CA GLN A 310 -16.12 8.13 16.17
C GLN A 310 -15.74 8.99 14.98
N THR A 311 -14.84 9.98 15.18
CA THR A 311 -14.33 10.83 14.10
C THR A 311 -13.56 10.02 13.06
N THR A 312 -12.74 9.08 13.50
CA THR A 312 -11.92 8.23 12.62
C THR A 312 -12.80 7.29 11.81
N ASP A 313 -13.76 6.63 12.46
CA ASP A 313 -14.72 5.75 11.81
C ASP A 313 -15.55 6.51 10.77
N LEU A 314 -16.00 7.72 11.11
CA LEU A 314 -16.75 8.59 10.19
C LEU A 314 -15.88 9.02 9.01
N ALA A 315 -14.63 9.42 9.24
CA ALA A 315 -13.70 9.78 8.16
C ALA A 315 -13.47 8.61 7.19
N TYR A 316 -13.35 7.38 7.70
CA TYR A 316 -13.25 6.19 6.87
C TYR A 316 -14.53 5.89 6.08
N GLU A 317 -15.70 6.04 6.71
CA GLU A 317 -17.00 5.84 6.05
C GLU A 317 -17.17 6.83 4.89
N ILE A 318 -16.82 8.11 5.13
CA ILE A 318 -16.83 9.16 4.11
C ILE A 318 -15.79 8.86 3.02
N GLU A 319 -14.55 8.50 3.38
CA GLU A 319 -13.50 8.14 2.42
C GLU A 319 -13.96 6.98 1.54
N TYR A 320 -14.51 5.91 2.13
CA TYR A 320 -15.00 4.78 1.35
C TYR A 320 -16.10 5.19 0.37
N ILE A 321 -17.11 5.93 0.83
CA ILE A 321 -18.25 6.31 -0.01
C ILE A 321 -17.81 7.24 -1.14
N ILE A 322 -17.03 8.28 -0.85
CA ILE A 322 -16.61 9.25 -1.87
C ILE A 322 -15.66 8.62 -2.90
N ASN A 323 -14.93 7.58 -2.52
CA ASN A 323 -13.97 6.92 -3.40
C ASN A 323 -14.47 5.67 -4.11
N SER A 324 -15.60 5.11 -3.71
CA SER A 324 -16.20 3.95 -4.37
C SER A 324 -16.89 4.28 -5.70
N PHE A 325 -16.79 5.53 -6.19
CA PHE A 325 -17.54 6.06 -7.34
C PHE A 325 -19.04 5.70 -7.28
N PRO A 326 -19.73 5.95 -6.16
CA PRO A 326 -21.15 5.75 -6.13
C PRO A 326 -21.83 6.73 -7.09
N PRO A 327 -22.93 6.34 -7.73
CA PRO A 327 -23.70 7.25 -8.57
C PRO A 327 -24.13 8.50 -7.78
N VAL A 328 -24.24 9.63 -8.47
CA VAL A 328 -24.49 10.96 -7.86
C VAL A 328 -25.67 10.93 -6.89
N TRP A 329 -26.72 10.18 -7.21
CA TRP A 329 -27.92 10.03 -6.36
C TRP A 329 -27.62 9.42 -4.98
N TYR A 330 -26.67 8.48 -4.89
CA TYR A 330 -26.29 7.86 -3.63
C TYR A 330 -25.52 8.85 -2.74
N LEU A 331 -24.71 9.73 -3.34
CA LEU A 331 -24.05 10.82 -2.63
C LEU A 331 -25.06 11.84 -2.10
N THR A 332 -26.06 12.22 -2.91
CA THR A 332 -27.14 13.14 -2.51
C THR A 332 -27.89 12.64 -1.27
N LEU A 333 -28.00 11.33 -1.08
CA LEU A 333 -28.63 10.73 0.10
C LEU A 333 -27.69 10.64 1.31
N ARG A 334 -26.40 10.35 1.11
CA ARG A 334 -25.45 10.06 2.20
C ARG A 334 -24.75 11.30 2.76
N LEU A 335 -24.43 12.28 1.93
CA LEU A 335 -23.75 13.51 2.36
C LEU A 335 -24.48 14.23 3.51
N PRO A 336 -25.82 14.40 3.48
CA PRO A 336 -26.56 15.01 4.60
C PRO A 336 -26.41 14.22 5.92
N GLN A 337 -26.47 12.88 5.85
CA GLN A 337 -26.32 12.02 7.03
C GLN A 337 -24.93 12.16 7.67
N PHE A 338 -23.88 12.28 6.86
CA PHE A 338 -22.52 12.53 7.36
C PHE A 338 -22.42 13.87 8.07
N MET A 339 -23.03 14.90 7.50
CA MET A 339 -23.04 16.25 8.09
C MET A 339 -23.73 16.24 9.46
N ASP A 340 -24.82 15.51 9.60
CA ASP A 340 -25.50 15.38 10.90
C ASP A 340 -24.69 14.56 11.91
N LYS A 341 -23.99 13.51 11.49
CA LYS A 341 -23.03 12.79 12.33
C LYS A 341 -21.89 13.71 12.80
N ILE A 342 -21.31 14.53 11.91
CA ILE A 342 -20.26 15.50 12.26
C ILE A 342 -20.78 16.51 13.30
N LYS A 343 -21.98 17.06 13.08
CA LYS A 343 -22.61 17.97 14.06
C LYS A 343 -22.80 17.30 15.42
N GLY A 344 -23.23 16.04 15.45
CA GLY A 344 -23.35 15.23 16.67
C GLY A 344 -22.03 15.14 17.43
N ILE A 345 -20.94 14.77 16.75
CA ILE A 345 -19.59 14.70 17.34
C ILE A 345 -19.15 16.08 17.84
N MET A 346 -19.37 17.14 17.05
CA MET A 346 -19.03 18.51 17.45
C MET A 346 -19.78 18.98 18.71
N MET A 347 -21.04 18.57 18.89
CA MET A 347 -21.79 18.85 20.12
C MET A 347 -21.19 18.12 21.32
N GLY A 348 -20.86 16.82 21.18
CA GLY A 348 -20.20 16.04 22.23
C GLY A 348 -18.83 16.62 22.62
N ILE A 349 -18.07 17.11 21.64
CA ILE A 349 -16.81 17.83 21.87
C ILE A 349 -17.04 19.10 22.71
N LYS A 350 -18.02 19.92 22.35
CA LYS A 350 -18.37 21.16 23.08
C LYS A 350 -18.81 20.88 24.52
N GLU A 351 -19.59 19.83 24.73
CA GLU A 351 -20.05 19.41 26.05
C GLU A 351 -18.89 18.93 26.93
N THR A 352 -17.97 18.14 26.36
CA THR A 352 -16.77 17.68 27.06
C THR A 352 -15.89 18.86 27.46
N LYS A 353 -15.69 19.83 26.57
CA LYS A 353 -14.97 21.09 26.88
C LYS A 353 -15.61 21.84 28.05
N LYS A 354 -16.94 21.95 28.07
CA LYS A 354 -17.67 22.60 29.17
C LYS A 354 -17.52 21.87 30.51
N ASN A 355 -17.51 20.53 30.50
CA ASN A 355 -17.34 19.72 31.71
C ASN A 355 -15.91 19.78 32.28
N ILE A 356 -14.93 20.03 31.40
CA ILE A 356 -13.53 20.28 31.77
C ILE A 356 -13.39 21.66 32.44
N ASP A 357 -13.97 22.70 31.85
CA ASP A 357 -13.89 24.08 32.36
C ASP A 357 -14.59 24.26 33.74
N THR A 358 -15.47 23.34 34.14
CA THR A 358 -16.19 23.36 35.43
C THR A 358 -15.51 22.56 36.56
N GLY A 359 -14.36 21.92 36.30
CA GLY A 359 -13.50 21.34 37.36
C GLY A 359 -14.03 20.08 38.05
N ILE A 360 -14.98 19.35 37.46
CA ILE A 360 -15.70 18.26 38.16
C ILE A 360 -14.93 16.92 38.21
N VAL A 361 -13.75 16.78 37.59
CA VAL A 361 -13.10 15.46 37.50
C VAL A 361 -11.57 15.54 37.62
N GLU A 362 -11.02 14.88 38.65
CA GLU A 362 -9.60 14.52 38.76
C GLU A 362 -9.29 13.31 37.86
N VAL A 363 -8.37 13.45 36.90
CA VAL A 363 -7.76 12.30 36.19
C VAL A 363 -6.26 12.52 35.94
N GLU A 364 -5.54 11.40 36.06
CA GLU A 364 -4.13 11.15 35.79
C GLU A 364 -3.62 11.77 34.46
N ASN A 365 -2.90 12.89 34.57
CA ASN A 365 -2.19 13.51 33.46
C ASN A 365 -0.78 12.92 33.29
N TYR A 366 -0.56 12.16 32.22
CA TYR A 366 0.79 11.83 31.75
C TYR A 366 1.40 13.04 31.00
N PRO A 367 2.64 13.44 31.31
CA PRO A 367 3.24 14.64 30.72
C PRO A 367 3.52 14.46 29.23
N THR A 368 3.24 15.50 28.45
CA THR A 368 3.71 15.63 27.06
C THR A 368 4.26 17.02 26.78
N GLU A 369 4.89 17.65 27.78
CA GLU A 369 5.87 18.71 27.53
C GLU A 369 7.12 18.01 26.99
N GLN A 370 7.18 17.88 25.66
CA GLN A 370 8.29 17.26 24.96
C GLN A 370 9.38 18.29 24.75
N VAL A 371 10.62 17.93 25.06
CA VAL A 371 11.78 18.70 24.66
C VAL A 371 11.81 18.75 23.13
N SER A 372 11.78 19.96 22.54
CA SER A 372 11.95 20.12 21.09
C SER A 372 13.25 19.45 20.67
N SER A 373 13.19 18.54 19.70
CA SER A 373 14.35 17.84 19.17
C SER A 373 15.36 18.84 18.58
N GLN A 374 16.30 19.30 19.40
CA GLN A 374 17.56 19.84 18.90
C GLN A 374 18.28 18.70 18.17
N GLU A 375 18.81 18.99 16.99
CA GLU A 375 19.56 18.05 16.14
C GLU A 375 20.84 17.55 16.87
N LYS A 376 20.70 16.59 17.78
CA LYS A 376 21.80 15.69 18.12
C LYS A 376 21.90 14.71 16.94
N GLY A 377 23.03 14.75 16.22
CA GLY A 377 23.31 13.80 15.15
C GLY A 377 23.15 12.35 15.63
N PRO A 378 22.95 11.38 14.73
CA PRO A 378 22.69 9.99 15.11
C PRO A 378 23.85 9.47 15.94
N LEU A 379 23.66 9.42 17.26
CA LEU A 379 24.63 8.84 18.18
C LEU A 379 24.73 7.36 17.81
N ILE A 380 25.95 6.94 17.47
CA ILE A 380 26.31 5.54 17.46
C ILE A 380 26.21 5.14 18.93
N LEU A 381 25.04 4.63 19.35
CA LEU A 381 24.95 3.93 20.62
C LEU A 381 25.85 2.70 20.44
N GLU A 382 27.07 2.77 20.98
CA GLU A 382 27.76 1.57 21.42
C GLU A 382 26.78 0.81 22.32
N ASP A 383 26.69 -0.51 22.16
CA ASP A 383 25.84 -1.34 23.01
C ASP A 383 26.31 -1.16 24.46
N ILE A 384 25.58 -0.34 25.24
CA ILE A 384 25.87 -0.12 26.67
C ILE A 384 25.54 -1.43 27.38
N VAL A 385 26.57 -2.20 27.72
CA VAL A 385 26.45 -3.45 28.47
C VAL A 385 26.96 -3.23 29.89
N VAL A 386 26.17 -3.68 30.88
CA VAL A 386 26.46 -3.58 32.32
C VAL A 386 26.22 -4.96 32.96
N GLY A 387 27.03 -5.34 33.95
CA GLY A 387 26.77 -6.48 34.86
C GLY A 387 27.14 -7.88 34.35
N PHE A 388 27.58 -8.04 33.09
CA PHE A 388 27.84 -9.36 32.48
C PHE A 388 29.31 -9.73 32.31
N ASP A 389 30.27 -8.91 32.75
CA ASP A 389 31.69 -9.09 32.42
C ASP A 389 32.25 -10.45 32.92
N ASN A 390 31.85 -10.88 34.12
CA ASN A 390 32.27 -12.18 34.65
C ASN A 390 31.73 -13.36 33.82
N LYS A 391 30.47 -13.30 33.40
CA LYS A 391 29.84 -14.35 32.59
C LYS A 391 30.37 -14.36 31.17
N GLU A 392 30.68 -13.20 30.60
CA GLU A 392 31.33 -13.11 29.31
C GLU A 392 32.69 -13.79 29.33
N ILE A 393 33.54 -13.51 30.33
CA ILE A 393 34.85 -14.14 30.45
C ILE A 393 34.70 -15.66 30.59
N GLU A 394 33.81 -16.12 31.47
CA GLU A 394 33.54 -17.55 31.69
C GLU A 394 33.14 -18.27 30.39
N ILE A 395 32.18 -17.71 29.63
CA ILE A 395 31.69 -18.35 28.40
C ILE A 395 32.72 -18.22 27.26
N ALA A 396 33.46 -17.11 27.19
CA ALA A 396 34.56 -16.96 26.23
C ALA A 396 35.64 -18.02 26.46
N GLU A 397 35.97 -18.32 27.72
CA GLU A 397 36.87 -19.41 28.06
C GLU A 397 36.30 -20.76 27.64
N GLN A 398 35.01 -21.06 27.89
CA GLN A 398 34.39 -22.30 27.42
C GLN A 398 34.42 -22.46 25.89
N LEU A 399 34.26 -21.36 25.15
CA LEU A 399 34.31 -21.36 23.69
C LEU A 399 35.72 -21.69 23.17
N VAL A 400 36.76 -21.10 23.76
CA VAL A 400 38.15 -21.17 23.27
C VAL A 400 38.94 -22.32 23.92
N ARG A 401 38.54 -22.76 25.12
CA ARG A 401 39.16 -23.83 25.90
C ARG A 401 38.11 -24.88 26.21
N GLY A 402 38.15 -25.99 25.47
CA GLY A 402 37.26 -27.11 25.70
C GLY A 402 37.70 -28.36 24.95
N PRO A 403 36.89 -29.43 24.95
CA PRO A 403 37.26 -30.68 24.33
C PRO A 403 37.37 -30.56 22.80
N GLU A 404 38.05 -31.51 22.20
CA GLU A 404 38.26 -31.58 20.75
C GLU A 404 36.97 -31.90 19.98
N HIS A 405 36.02 -32.66 20.56
CA HIS A 405 34.73 -32.94 19.93
C HIS A 405 33.83 -31.72 19.86
N LEU A 406 32.83 -31.77 18.97
CA LEU A 406 31.82 -30.74 18.80
C LEU A 406 31.02 -30.54 20.11
N GLN A 407 31.13 -29.36 20.70
CA GLN A 407 30.45 -29.03 21.94
C GLN A 407 29.37 -27.98 21.73
N ILE A 408 28.22 -28.18 22.40
CA ILE A 408 27.12 -27.23 22.38
C ILE A 408 27.12 -26.44 23.70
N ILE A 409 27.17 -25.11 23.63
CA ILE A 409 27.24 -24.20 24.79
C ILE A 409 25.98 -23.33 24.78
N SER A 410 25.10 -23.47 25.77
CA SER A 410 23.85 -22.70 25.87
C SER A 410 23.99 -21.53 26.80
N ILE A 411 23.28 -20.46 26.44
CA ILE A 411 22.95 -19.35 27.32
C ILE A 411 21.42 -19.35 27.46
N PHE A 412 20.93 -19.61 28.67
CA PHE A 412 19.50 -19.58 28.96
C PHE A 412 19.13 -18.52 29.98
N GLY A 413 17.88 -18.07 29.94
CA GLY A 413 17.35 -17.04 30.82
C GLY A 413 16.04 -16.45 30.29
N MET A 414 15.38 -15.65 31.11
CA MET A 414 14.08 -15.04 30.78
C MET A 414 14.16 -14.14 29.52
N PRO A 415 13.04 -13.95 28.78
CA PRO A 415 12.99 -12.98 27.68
C PRO A 415 13.44 -11.57 28.13
N GLY A 416 14.20 -10.85 27.31
CA GLY A 416 14.68 -9.48 27.64
C GLY A 416 15.89 -9.40 28.59
N VAL A 417 16.43 -10.52 29.10
CA VAL A 417 17.57 -10.54 30.03
C VAL A 417 18.93 -10.25 29.35
N GLY A 418 18.99 -10.17 28.02
CA GLY A 418 20.22 -9.84 27.29
C GLY A 418 21.01 -11.02 26.73
N LYS A 419 20.40 -12.20 26.57
CA LYS A 419 21.03 -13.41 25.99
C LYS A 419 21.68 -13.15 24.62
N THR A 420 20.93 -12.56 23.70
CA THR A 420 21.41 -12.20 22.36
C THR A 420 22.52 -11.15 22.44
N THR A 421 22.45 -10.21 23.40
CA THR A 421 23.47 -9.18 23.62
C THR A 421 24.80 -9.78 24.04
N ILE A 422 24.81 -10.68 25.04
CA ILE A 422 26.04 -11.37 25.46
C ILE A 422 26.57 -12.29 24.35
N ALA A 423 25.70 -12.99 23.62
CA ALA A 423 26.12 -13.82 22.49
C ALA A 423 26.76 -12.99 21.37
N LYS A 424 26.25 -11.79 21.06
CA LYS A 424 26.87 -10.85 20.11
C LYS A 424 28.23 -10.36 20.60
N LYS A 425 28.36 -10.05 21.90
CA LYS A 425 29.64 -9.63 22.52
C LYS A 425 30.69 -10.75 22.41
N LEU A 426 30.31 -11.97 22.77
CA LEU A 426 31.15 -13.18 22.63
C LEU A 426 31.53 -13.46 21.18
N TYR A 427 30.56 -13.36 20.25
CA TYR A 427 30.80 -13.60 18.82
C TYR A 427 31.87 -12.65 18.26
N ASN A 428 31.88 -11.39 18.72
CA ASN A 428 32.84 -10.38 18.27
C ASN A 428 34.08 -10.26 19.17
N ASN A 429 34.18 -11.05 20.24
CA ASN A 429 35.31 -11.02 21.15
C ASN A 429 36.60 -11.42 20.39
N PRO A 430 37.70 -10.63 20.46
CA PRO A 430 38.92 -10.91 19.70
C PRO A 430 39.45 -12.33 19.88
N SER A 431 39.44 -12.84 21.12
CA SER A 431 39.90 -14.20 21.44
C SER A 431 39.07 -15.28 20.73
N VAL A 432 37.77 -15.07 20.61
CA VAL A 432 36.85 -15.96 19.86
C VAL A 432 37.09 -15.80 18.36
N VAL A 433 37.18 -14.56 17.86
CA VAL A 433 37.41 -14.26 16.45
C VAL A 433 38.66 -14.93 15.91
N TYR A 434 39.78 -14.89 16.65
CA TYR A 434 41.05 -15.49 16.25
C TYR A 434 41.07 -17.01 16.38
N HIS A 435 40.21 -17.60 17.22
CA HIS A 435 40.24 -19.03 17.49
C HIS A 435 39.53 -19.88 16.41
N PHE A 436 38.47 -19.35 15.78
CA PHE A 436 37.63 -20.08 14.84
C PHE A 436 37.89 -19.67 13.38
N ASP A 437 38.14 -20.65 12.50
CA ASP A 437 38.33 -20.44 11.06
C ASP A 437 37.07 -19.92 10.37
N LYS A 438 35.91 -20.38 10.85
CA LYS A 438 34.59 -20.03 10.32
C LYS A 438 33.68 -19.61 11.47
N ARG A 439 32.93 -18.53 11.26
CA ARG A 439 31.91 -18.07 12.21
C ARG A 439 30.61 -17.81 11.48
N ALA A 440 29.50 -18.21 12.07
CA ALA A 440 28.18 -17.99 11.51
C ALA A 440 27.17 -17.60 12.58
N TRP A 441 26.13 -16.88 12.16
CA TRP A 441 25.01 -16.53 13.01
C TRP A 441 23.71 -16.80 12.26
N CYS A 442 22.77 -17.49 12.90
CA CYS A 442 21.40 -17.61 12.44
C CYS A 442 20.42 -17.37 13.61
N VAL A 443 19.21 -16.92 13.28
CA VAL A 443 18.11 -16.73 14.23
C VAL A 443 17.05 -17.79 13.91
N VAL A 444 16.50 -18.43 14.94
CA VAL A 444 15.48 -19.48 14.80
C VAL A 444 14.17 -18.98 15.40
N SER A 445 13.26 -18.50 14.56
CA SER A 445 11.92 -18.10 14.99
C SER A 445 11.06 -19.31 15.41
N GLN A 446 10.00 -19.08 16.19
CA GLN A 446 9.00 -20.12 16.56
C GLN A 446 8.51 -20.92 15.35
N THR A 447 8.23 -20.23 14.25
CA THR A 447 7.94 -20.85 12.95
C THR A 447 9.21 -20.81 12.10
N TYR A 448 10.01 -21.87 12.13
CA TYR A 448 11.27 -21.93 11.40
C TYR A 448 11.16 -22.73 10.09
N ASN A 449 12.05 -22.42 9.17
CA ASN A 449 12.24 -23.19 7.94
C ASN A 449 13.70 -23.64 7.85
N LYS A 450 13.92 -24.97 7.79
CA LYS A 450 15.26 -25.59 7.81
C LYS A 450 16.16 -25.05 6.71
N ARG A 451 15.62 -24.88 5.50
CA ARG A 451 16.35 -24.34 4.34
C ARG A 451 16.81 -22.91 4.61
N ASN A 452 15.97 -22.07 5.22
CA ASN A 452 16.36 -20.69 5.55
C ASN A 452 17.51 -20.66 6.57
N ILE A 453 17.46 -21.51 7.60
CA ILE A 453 18.54 -21.62 8.60
C ILE A 453 19.85 -22.01 7.90
N PHE A 454 19.86 -23.06 7.08
CA PHE A 454 21.06 -23.47 6.37
C PHE A 454 21.56 -22.39 5.40
N ALA A 455 20.65 -21.70 4.71
CA ALA A 455 20.99 -20.60 3.83
C ALA A 455 21.61 -19.41 4.58
N ASP A 456 21.14 -19.13 5.79
CA ASP A 456 21.65 -18.05 6.64
C ASP A 456 23.04 -18.38 7.20
N ILE A 457 23.25 -19.62 7.65
CA ILE A 457 24.56 -20.11 8.10
C ILE A 457 25.53 -20.11 6.91
N LEU A 458 25.18 -20.74 5.79
CA LEU A 458 26.05 -20.79 4.60
C LEU A 458 26.42 -19.40 4.11
N ARG A 459 25.47 -18.45 4.14
CA ARG A 459 25.74 -17.06 3.77
C ARG A 459 26.71 -16.39 4.73
N SER A 460 26.64 -16.70 6.02
CA SER A 460 27.58 -16.19 7.02
C SER A 460 28.98 -16.80 6.86
N VAL A 461 29.07 -18.09 6.52
CA VAL A 461 30.34 -18.83 6.35
C VAL A 461 31.05 -18.50 5.04
N ASN A 462 30.31 -18.30 3.94
CA ASN A 462 30.85 -18.20 2.58
C ASN A 462 30.51 -16.91 1.81
N GLU A 463 29.66 -16.01 2.33
CA GLU A 463 29.17 -14.77 1.66
C GLU A 463 28.88 -14.93 0.14
N HIS A 464 28.24 -16.02 -0.24
CA HIS A 464 27.73 -16.21 -1.60
C HIS A 464 26.63 -15.17 -1.95
N ASP A 465 26.50 -14.86 -3.24
CA ASP A 465 25.41 -14.02 -3.76
C ASP A 465 24.05 -14.63 -3.40
N LYS A 466 23.14 -13.82 -2.84
CA LYS A 466 21.78 -14.23 -2.42
C LYS A 466 21.04 -14.99 -3.54
N GLU A 467 21.24 -14.57 -4.79
CA GLU A 467 20.60 -15.16 -5.96
C GLU A 467 21.06 -16.62 -6.22
N LYS A 468 22.33 -16.96 -5.96
CA LYS A 468 22.83 -18.33 -6.12
C LYS A 468 22.31 -19.27 -5.04
N THR A 469 22.27 -18.83 -3.77
CA THR A 469 21.76 -19.63 -2.66
C THR A 469 20.26 -19.89 -2.79
N MET A 470 19.50 -18.94 -3.37
CA MET A 470 18.05 -19.10 -3.60
C MET A 470 17.69 -20.13 -4.69
N GLN A 471 18.60 -20.39 -5.64
CA GLN A 471 18.39 -21.30 -6.77
C GLN A 471 18.83 -22.75 -6.51
N MET A 472 19.59 -23.02 -5.44
CA MET A 472 20.03 -24.37 -5.07
C MET A 472 18.85 -25.20 -4.55
N ASP A 473 18.77 -26.49 -4.86
CA ASP A 473 17.88 -27.38 -4.09
C ASP A 473 18.40 -27.59 -2.64
N ASP A 474 17.60 -28.20 -1.77
CA ASP A 474 17.95 -28.38 -0.35
C ASP A 474 19.19 -29.27 -0.15
N GLU A 475 19.41 -30.25 -1.02
CA GLU A 475 20.52 -31.20 -0.91
C GLU A 475 21.83 -30.53 -1.32
N SER A 476 21.81 -29.78 -2.43
CA SER A 476 22.92 -28.93 -2.87
C SER A 476 23.30 -27.86 -1.83
N LEU A 477 22.29 -27.25 -1.18
CA LEU A 477 22.50 -26.25 -0.13
C LEU A 477 23.21 -26.87 1.08
N PHE A 478 22.77 -28.05 1.51
CA PHE A 478 23.39 -28.80 2.59
C PHE A 478 24.80 -29.23 2.24
N GLU A 479 25.02 -29.81 1.06
CA GLU A 479 26.34 -30.27 0.63
C GLU A 479 27.35 -29.12 0.61
N ALA A 480 26.94 -27.94 0.14
CA ALA A 480 27.76 -26.73 0.17
C ALA A 480 28.09 -26.28 1.59
N LEU A 481 27.12 -26.31 2.52
CA LEU A 481 27.34 -25.99 3.93
C LEU A 481 28.29 -27.00 4.58
N TYR A 482 28.04 -28.29 4.42
CA TYR A 482 28.86 -29.35 4.98
C TYR A 482 30.32 -29.26 4.49
N LYS A 483 30.52 -29.10 3.17
CA LYS A 483 31.85 -28.89 2.57
C LYS A 483 32.56 -27.63 3.10
N SER A 484 31.81 -26.60 3.47
CA SER A 484 32.38 -25.36 4.01
C SER A 484 32.82 -25.45 5.48
N LEU A 485 32.29 -26.43 6.22
CA LEU A 485 32.55 -26.63 7.64
C LEU A 485 33.56 -27.77 7.88
N ILE A 486 33.58 -28.79 7.02
CA ILE A 486 34.44 -29.96 7.23
C ILE A 486 35.93 -29.56 7.27
N LYS A 487 36.67 -30.15 8.20
CA LYS A 487 38.10 -29.89 8.49
C LYS A 487 38.42 -28.45 8.93
N ARG A 488 37.41 -27.59 9.15
CA ARG A 488 37.58 -26.21 9.63
C ARG A 488 37.04 -26.11 11.05
N ARG A 489 37.71 -25.36 11.92
CA ARG A 489 37.18 -25.08 13.26
C ARG A 489 36.11 -24.00 13.15
N TYR A 490 34.86 -24.32 13.46
CA TYR A 490 33.76 -23.39 13.31
C TYR A 490 33.08 -23.04 14.64
N LEU A 491 32.54 -21.82 14.71
CA LEU A 491 31.56 -21.39 15.70
C LEU A 491 30.26 -21.00 14.99
N ILE A 492 29.17 -21.69 15.31
CA ILE A 492 27.84 -21.34 14.83
C ILE A 492 27.02 -20.84 16.00
N VAL A 493 26.54 -19.60 15.92
CA VAL A 493 25.56 -19.05 16.86
C VAL A 493 24.17 -19.30 16.33
N VAL A 494 23.35 -19.99 17.12
CA VAL A 494 21.94 -20.28 16.84
C VAL A 494 21.10 -19.54 17.87
N ASP A 495 20.60 -18.38 17.48
CA ASP A 495 19.90 -17.45 18.36
C ASP A 495 18.41 -17.82 18.47
N ASP A 496 17.90 -17.77 19.70
CA ASP A 496 16.51 -17.96 20.14
C ASP A 496 15.89 -19.34 19.82
N ILE A 497 16.57 -20.43 20.18
CA ILE A 497 15.97 -21.77 20.02
C ILE A 497 14.83 -21.99 21.03
N TRP A 498 13.63 -22.23 20.52
CA TRP A 498 12.41 -22.43 21.30
C TRP A 498 12.26 -23.84 21.87
N ASP A 499 12.54 -24.88 21.08
CA ASP A 499 12.32 -26.26 21.50
C ASP A 499 13.40 -27.24 21.00
N VAL A 500 13.48 -28.41 21.63
CA VAL A 500 14.49 -29.45 21.32
C VAL A 500 14.26 -30.08 19.95
N ASN A 501 13.01 -30.18 19.48
CA ASN A 501 12.72 -30.73 18.16
C ASN A 501 13.24 -29.80 17.07
N ALA A 502 13.14 -28.48 17.26
CA ALA A 502 13.75 -27.50 16.37
C ALA A 502 15.24 -27.74 16.21
N TRP A 503 15.97 -27.95 17.31
CA TRP A 503 17.38 -28.33 17.24
C TRP A 503 17.60 -29.69 16.56
N ASN A 504 16.88 -30.73 16.95
CA ASN A 504 17.05 -32.09 16.39
C ASN A 504 16.83 -32.13 14.87
N ASP A 505 16.01 -31.22 14.36
CA ASP A 505 15.66 -31.12 12.96
C ASP A 505 16.80 -30.68 12.05
N PHE A 506 17.80 -29.96 12.57
CA PHE A 506 18.95 -29.49 11.79
C PHE A 506 20.33 -29.69 12.45
N GLY A 507 20.40 -30.02 13.74
CA GLY A 507 21.64 -30.16 14.49
C GLY A 507 22.54 -31.32 14.02
N ARG A 508 21.92 -32.40 13.51
CA ARG A 508 22.63 -33.60 13.01
C ARG A 508 23.49 -33.35 11.76
N TYR A 509 23.34 -32.20 11.12
CA TYR A 509 23.99 -31.89 9.85
C TYR A 509 25.35 -31.17 10.01
N PHE A 510 25.74 -30.83 11.23
CA PHE A 510 27.03 -30.18 11.49
C PHE A 510 28.15 -31.23 11.69
N PRO A 511 29.30 -31.13 10.99
CA PRO A 511 30.37 -32.10 11.09
C PRO A 511 31.13 -32.00 12.42
N ASP A 512 31.45 -33.13 13.05
CA ASP A 512 32.37 -33.20 14.19
C ASP A 512 33.69 -33.84 13.75
N ASP A 513 34.64 -33.00 13.32
CA ASP A 513 35.98 -33.42 12.92
C ASP A 513 36.96 -33.51 14.10
N LYS A 514 36.46 -33.44 15.33
CA LYS A 514 37.28 -33.41 16.56
C LYS A 514 38.34 -32.29 16.53
N ASN A 515 37.97 -31.12 16.03
CA ASN A 515 38.87 -29.98 15.84
C ASN A 515 38.58 -28.80 16.80
N GLY A 516 37.70 -29.01 17.79
CA GLY A 516 37.29 -28.00 18.76
C GLY A 516 36.16 -27.10 18.28
N SER A 517 35.36 -27.52 17.29
CA SER A 517 34.20 -26.74 16.83
C SER A 517 33.14 -26.57 17.93
N ARG A 518 32.39 -25.47 17.86
CA ARG A 518 31.41 -25.06 18.88
C ARG A 518 30.09 -24.62 18.24
N ILE A 519 29.00 -24.88 18.96
CA ILE A 519 27.68 -24.32 18.67
C ILE A 519 27.22 -23.56 19.91
N LEU A 520 27.02 -22.25 19.76
CA LEU A 520 26.50 -21.38 20.81
C LEU A 520 25.02 -21.16 20.56
N PHE A 521 24.17 -21.40 21.54
CA PHE A 521 22.73 -21.22 21.41
C PHE A 521 22.20 -20.36 22.53
N THR A 522 21.30 -19.44 22.19
CA THR A 522 20.52 -18.71 23.16
C THR A 522 19.13 -19.35 23.20
N THR A 523 18.58 -19.52 24.39
CA THR A 523 17.25 -20.12 24.57
C THR A 523 16.55 -19.57 25.79
N ARG A 524 15.23 -19.62 25.81
CA ARG A 524 14.42 -19.29 27.00
C ARG A 524 14.36 -20.46 27.99
N HIS A 525 14.64 -21.68 27.53
CA HIS A 525 14.36 -22.90 28.28
C HIS A 525 15.64 -23.70 28.55
N LYS A 526 15.98 -23.87 29.83
CA LYS A 526 17.12 -24.69 30.28
C LYS A 526 17.13 -26.10 29.68
N GLU A 527 15.95 -26.70 29.53
CA GLU A 527 15.76 -28.04 28.98
C GLU A 527 16.26 -28.18 27.54
N VAL A 528 16.16 -27.13 26.73
CA VAL A 528 16.69 -27.12 25.35
C VAL A 528 18.20 -27.26 25.37
N GLY A 529 18.84 -26.52 26.29
CA GLY A 529 20.26 -26.62 26.61
C GLY A 529 20.72 -28.05 26.89
N LEU A 530 20.08 -28.65 27.90
CA LEU A 530 20.44 -29.97 28.43
C LEU A 530 20.22 -31.11 27.44
N LYS A 531 19.14 -31.04 26.63
CA LYS A 531 18.76 -32.12 25.71
C LYS A 531 19.40 -32.01 24.34
N ALA A 532 20.09 -30.92 24.02
CA ALA A 532 20.73 -30.73 22.72
C ALA A 532 21.90 -31.71 22.48
N SER A 533 22.65 -32.06 23.53
CA SER A 533 23.74 -33.05 23.49
C SER A 533 24.11 -33.53 24.90
N HIS A 534 24.62 -34.76 25.01
CA HIS A 534 25.17 -35.33 26.24
C HIS A 534 26.40 -34.57 26.76
N HIS A 535 27.06 -33.77 25.90
CA HIS A 535 28.23 -32.95 26.24
C HIS A 535 27.90 -31.45 26.29
N SER A 536 26.62 -31.10 26.42
CA SER A 536 26.19 -29.70 26.48
C SER A 536 26.69 -29.00 27.75
N VAL A 537 27.11 -27.75 27.58
CA VAL A 537 27.39 -26.82 28.69
C VAL A 537 26.24 -25.84 28.75
N VAL A 538 25.68 -25.60 29.92
CA VAL A 538 24.49 -24.77 30.10
C VAL A 538 24.81 -23.62 31.05
N ASN A 539 24.71 -22.39 30.54
CA ASN A 539 24.99 -21.17 31.29
C ASN A 539 23.70 -20.39 31.52
N GLU A 540 23.38 -20.14 32.79
CA GLU A 540 22.28 -19.25 33.15
C GLU A 540 22.75 -17.79 33.13
N LEU A 541 21.99 -16.92 32.47
CA LEU A 541 22.23 -15.48 32.53
C LEU A 541 21.36 -14.88 33.66
N PRO A 542 21.98 -14.30 34.71
CA PRO A 542 21.24 -13.71 35.81
C PRO A 542 20.55 -12.40 35.40
N ILE A 543 19.51 -12.02 36.14
CA ILE A 543 18.96 -10.66 36.08
C ILE A 543 19.95 -9.65 36.70
N LEU A 544 19.82 -8.37 36.33
CA LEU A 544 20.62 -7.30 36.90
C LEU A 544 20.22 -7.04 38.36
N SER A 545 21.20 -6.70 39.18
CA SER A 545 20.98 -6.16 40.52
C SER A 545 20.42 -4.73 40.45
N ASP A 546 19.82 -4.26 41.55
CA ASP A 546 19.31 -2.87 41.66
C ASP A 546 20.39 -1.83 41.33
N VAL A 547 21.65 -2.12 41.68
CA VAL A 547 22.81 -1.25 41.42
C VAL A 547 23.13 -1.22 39.92
N GLU A 548 23.16 -2.39 39.27
CA GLU A 548 23.42 -2.50 37.83
C GLU A 548 22.27 -1.92 37.00
N CYS A 549 21.02 -2.08 37.43
CA CYS A 549 19.86 -1.43 36.84
C CYS A 549 19.97 0.08 36.90
N TRP A 550 20.37 0.64 38.05
CA TRP A 550 20.58 2.07 38.20
C TRP A 550 21.73 2.57 37.32
N GLU A 551 22.84 1.84 37.27
CA GLU A 551 23.96 2.17 36.39
C GLU A 551 23.56 2.18 34.91
N LEU A 552 22.82 1.14 34.47
CA LEU A 552 22.33 1.06 33.10
C LEU A 552 21.34 2.19 32.78
N LEU A 553 20.42 2.50 33.70
CA LEU A 553 19.47 3.60 33.55
C LEU A 553 20.21 4.94 33.46
N GLN A 554 21.20 5.17 34.32
CA GLN A 554 21.98 6.40 34.35
C GLN A 554 22.75 6.59 33.04
N ARG A 555 23.43 5.55 32.55
CA ARG A 555 24.14 5.60 31.27
C ARG A 555 23.17 5.80 30.09
N LYS A 556 21.96 5.25 30.17
CA LYS A 556 20.95 5.42 29.12
C LYS A 556 20.37 6.84 29.07
N VAL A 557 20.01 7.40 30.22
CA VAL A 557 19.35 8.72 30.31
C VAL A 557 20.34 9.88 30.23
N PHE A 558 21.47 9.79 30.92
CA PHE A 558 22.42 10.91 31.07
C PHE A 558 23.69 10.74 30.22
N GLN A 559 23.91 9.57 29.61
CA GLN A 559 25.09 9.29 28.79
C GLN A 559 26.40 9.55 29.57
N LYS A 560 27.16 10.59 29.21
CA LYS A 560 28.40 11.02 29.89
C LYS A 560 28.17 12.11 30.95
N GLU A 561 26.96 12.63 31.09
CA GLU A 561 26.60 13.67 32.04
C GLU A 561 26.17 13.09 33.40
N HIS A 562 26.26 13.88 34.46
CA HIS A 562 25.84 13.46 35.79
C HIS A 562 24.34 13.66 36.01
N CYS A 563 23.69 12.70 36.67
CA CYS A 563 22.30 12.82 37.11
C CYS A 563 22.17 13.97 38.14
N PRO A 564 21.21 14.91 37.97
CA PRO A 564 20.90 15.90 38.99
C PRO A 564 20.54 15.25 40.32
N GLN A 565 21.06 15.78 41.43
CA GLN A 565 20.90 15.17 42.76
C GLN A 565 19.43 14.97 43.16
N GLU A 566 18.56 15.91 42.77
CA GLU A 566 17.11 15.88 43.01
C GLU A 566 16.41 14.67 42.35
N LEU A 567 16.99 14.11 41.28
CA LEU A 567 16.42 13.00 40.52
C LEU A 567 17.04 11.64 40.88
N VAL A 568 18.13 11.61 41.66
CA VAL A 568 18.87 10.37 41.96
C VAL A 568 17.99 9.36 42.69
N ASP A 569 17.28 9.78 43.73
CA ASP A 569 16.48 8.85 44.54
C ASP A 569 15.25 8.35 43.79
N ILE A 570 14.59 9.24 43.02
CA ILE A 570 13.48 8.87 42.14
C ILE A 570 13.97 7.92 41.03
N GLY A 571 15.13 8.21 40.44
CA GLY A 571 15.76 7.39 39.42
C GLY A 571 16.12 5.99 39.91
N LYS A 572 16.69 5.87 41.13
CA LYS A 572 16.94 4.57 41.77
C LYS A 572 15.64 3.81 42.03
N GLN A 573 14.59 4.50 42.47
CA GLN A 573 13.27 3.88 42.64
C GLN A 573 12.71 3.35 41.32
N ILE A 574 12.84 4.11 40.22
CA ILE A 574 12.43 3.68 38.88
C ILE A 574 13.25 2.46 38.43
N ALA A 575 14.58 2.49 38.59
CA ALA A 575 15.45 1.38 38.22
C ALA A 575 15.11 0.09 38.99
N LYS A 576 14.84 0.21 40.29
CA LYS A 576 14.37 -0.91 41.12
C LYS A 576 13.02 -1.44 40.65
N ASN A 577 12.10 -0.56 40.26
CA ASN A 577 10.80 -0.93 39.70
C ASN A 577 10.90 -1.67 38.35
N CYS A 578 12.05 -1.64 37.66
CA CYS A 578 12.29 -2.45 36.46
C CYS A 578 12.66 -3.92 36.77
N GLN A 579 12.74 -4.31 38.05
CA GLN A 579 12.89 -5.70 38.51
C GLN A 579 14.04 -6.49 37.86
N GLY A 580 15.18 -5.83 37.61
CA GLY A 580 16.38 -6.50 37.12
C GLY A 580 16.43 -6.78 35.61
N LEU A 581 15.41 -6.39 34.83
CA LEU A 581 15.35 -6.68 33.40
C LEU A 581 15.99 -5.56 32.55
N PRO A 582 17.09 -5.83 31.81
CA PRO A 582 17.74 -4.82 30.97
C PRO A 582 16.81 -4.16 29.96
N LEU A 583 15.93 -4.94 29.30
CA LEU A 583 14.99 -4.39 28.32
C LEU A 583 14.04 -3.36 28.94
N ALA A 584 13.50 -3.64 30.14
CA ALA A 584 12.62 -2.72 30.83
C ALA A 584 13.36 -1.43 31.22
N VAL A 585 14.58 -1.56 31.75
CA VAL A 585 15.42 -0.40 32.10
C VAL A 585 15.70 0.48 30.89
N VAL A 586 16.08 -0.12 29.76
CA VAL A 586 16.42 0.64 28.54
C VAL A 586 15.20 1.34 27.94
N VAL A 587 14.04 0.66 27.92
CA VAL A 587 12.79 1.22 27.39
C VAL A 587 12.26 2.35 28.29
N ILE A 588 12.25 2.16 29.60
CA ILE A 588 11.84 3.21 30.55
C ILE A 588 12.84 4.37 30.57
N GLY A 589 14.15 4.09 30.49
CA GLY A 589 15.17 5.13 30.34
C GLY A 589 14.93 5.99 29.10
N ALA A 590 14.53 5.38 27.98
CA ALA A 590 14.21 6.12 26.76
C ALA A 590 12.90 6.95 26.88
N VAL A 591 11.97 6.56 27.76
CA VAL A 591 10.82 7.40 28.12
C VAL A 591 11.29 8.61 28.92
N LEU A 592 12.14 8.41 29.93
CA LEU A 592 12.68 9.47 30.77
C LEU A 592 13.52 10.48 29.97
N GLU A 593 14.29 10.03 28.98
CA GLU A 593 15.07 10.88 28.08
C GLU A 593 14.18 11.88 27.30
N LYS A 594 12.92 11.52 27.03
CA LYS A 594 11.98 12.37 26.27
C LYS A 594 11.10 13.25 27.16
N ILE A 595 11.20 13.12 28.47
CA ILE A 595 10.47 13.92 29.46
C ILE A 595 11.41 14.99 30.01
N GLU A 596 10.91 16.20 30.25
CA GLU A 596 11.70 17.24 30.89
C GLU A 596 12.24 16.79 32.25
N MET A 597 13.47 17.21 32.58
CA MET A 597 14.15 16.88 33.84
C MET A 597 13.56 17.66 35.02
N LYS A 598 12.29 17.42 35.33
CA LYS A 598 11.54 18.00 36.46
C LYS A 598 11.11 16.87 37.41
N GLU A 599 11.34 17.09 38.70
CA GLU A 599 11.08 16.10 39.77
C GLU A 599 9.66 15.51 39.73
N HIS A 600 8.64 16.37 39.65
CA HIS A 600 7.24 15.95 39.64
C HIS A 600 6.85 15.09 38.42
N LEU A 601 7.56 15.20 37.29
CA LEU A 601 7.32 14.39 36.10
C LEU A 601 7.91 12.99 36.24
N TRP A 602 9.12 12.90 36.80
CA TRP A 602 9.75 11.62 37.13
C TRP A 602 8.98 10.87 38.22
N HIS A 603 8.48 11.60 39.22
CA HIS A 603 7.63 11.00 40.25
C HIS A 603 6.36 10.39 39.65
N LYS A 604 5.73 11.02 38.65
CA LYS A 604 4.58 10.41 37.96
C LYS A 604 4.93 9.06 37.31
N VAL A 605 6.07 8.99 36.61
CA VAL A 605 6.54 7.73 36.00
C VAL A 605 6.80 6.68 37.07
N ALA A 606 7.43 7.06 38.18
CA ALA A 606 7.65 6.16 39.32
C ALA A 606 6.33 5.64 39.90
N THR A 607 5.33 6.51 40.10
CA THR A 607 4.00 6.14 40.60
C THR A 607 3.29 5.19 39.64
N SER A 608 3.32 5.46 38.33
CA SER A 608 2.72 4.59 37.31
C SER A 608 3.40 3.21 37.23
N LEU A 609 4.71 3.14 37.45
CA LEU A 609 5.41 1.87 37.56
C LEU A 609 5.00 1.10 38.83
N SER A 610 4.92 1.80 39.96
CA SER A 610 4.52 1.20 41.23
C SER A 610 3.09 0.68 41.22
N SER A 611 2.15 1.36 40.55
CA SER A 611 0.77 0.86 40.40
C SER A 611 0.72 -0.42 39.56
N VAL A 612 1.42 -0.43 38.42
CA VAL A 612 1.51 -1.59 37.53
C VAL A 612 2.09 -2.82 38.25
N ILE A 613 3.14 -2.64 39.05
CA ILE A 613 3.78 -3.73 39.80
C ILE A 613 2.85 -4.26 40.91
N SER A 614 2.01 -3.39 41.47
CA SER A 614 1.07 -3.76 42.53
C SER A 614 -0.12 -4.58 42.02
N GLU A 615 -0.52 -4.40 40.77
CA GLU A 615 -1.62 -5.15 40.14
C GLU A 615 -1.22 -6.61 39.83
N ASP A 616 -0.01 -6.84 39.32
CA ASP A 616 0.51 -8.20 39.06
C ASP A 616 2.06 -8.22 39.05
N PRO A 617 2.72 -8.63 40.16
CA PRO A 617 4.18 -8.65 40.28
C PRO A 617 4.89 -9.57 39.28
N ASN A 618 4.17 -10.49 38.65
CA ASN A 618 4.71 -11.52 37.76
C ASN A 618 4.52 -11.20 36.26
N LYS A 619 3.89 -10.07 35.90
CA LYS A 619 3.66 -9.65 34.51
C LYS A 619 4.51 -8.44 34.11
N PHE A 620 5.79 -8.70 33.83
CA PHE A 620 6.74 -7.75 33.26
C PHE A 620 6.25 -7.06 31.96
N ASN A 621 5.33 -7.70 31.22
CA ASN A 621 4.70 -7.13 30.02
C ASN A 621 4.01 -5.78 30.30
N ASN A 622 3.48 -5.60 31.52
CA ASN A 622 2.79 -4.37 31.88
C ASN A 622 3.77 -3.20 32.06
N ILE A 623 5.04 -3.47 32.42
CA ILE A 623 6.08 -2.43 32.52
C ILE A 623 6.41 -1.90 31.12
N LEU A 624 6.52 -2.79 30.12
CA LEU A 624 6.79 -2.39 28.73
C LEU A 624 5.63 -1.56 28.16
N GLU A 625 4.38 -1.84 28.51
CA GLU A 625 3.22 -1.06 28.06
C GLU A 625 3.26 0.43 28.43
N LEU A 626 3.92 0.79 29.53
CA LEU A 626 4.08 2.19 29.90
C LEU A 626 4.76 2.98 28.79
N SER A 627 5.75 2.38 28.11
CA SER A 627 6.41 3.01 26.97
C SER A 627 5.44 3.31 25.82
N TYR A 628 4.47 2.43 25.57
CA TYR A 628 3.41 2.66 24.59
C TYR A 628 2.41 3.74 25.06
N LYS A 629 2.07 3.76 26.36
CA LYS A 629 1.21 4.81 26.93
C LYS A 629 1.83 6.20 26.78
N HIS A 630 3.14 6.31 26.98
CA HIS A 630 3.93 7.54 26.81
C HIS A 630 4.27 7.88 25.35
N LEU A 631 3.94 7.02 24.39
CA LEU A 631 4.23 7.25 22.98
C LEU A 631 3.31 8.34 22.38
N PRO A 632 3.84 9.29 21.56
CA PRO A 632 3.03 10.26 20.84
C PRO A 632 1.96 9.57 19.98
N LYS A 633 0.75 10.14 19.90
CA LYS A 633 -0.38 9.55 19.16
C LYS A 633 -0.04 9.21 17.71
N HIS A 634 0.76 10.05 17.04
CA HIS A 634 1.16 9.83 15.65
C HIS A 634 2.11 8.63 15.45
N LEU A 635 2.85 8.22 16.48
CA LEU A 635 3.76 7.07 16.42
C LEU A 635 3.09 5.75 16.80
N LYS A 636 2.00 5.78 17.57
CA LYS A 636 1.24 4.58 17.98
C LYS A 636 0.82 3.67 16.80
N PRO A 637 0.20 4.16 15.71
CA PRO A 637 -0.15 3.30 14.57
C PRO A 637 1.09 2.72 13.90
N CYS A 638 2.18 3.50 13.76
CA CYS A 638 3.44 3.04 13.17
C CYS A 638 4.06 1.91 14.00
N PHE A 639 4.05 2.03 15.32
CA PHE A 639 4.54 1.00 16.25
C PHE A 639 3.66 -0.26 16.22
N LEU A 640 2.34 -0.15 16.35
CA LEU A 640 1.45 -1.31 16.32
C LEU A 640 1.48 -2.05 14.98
N TYR A 641 1.81 -1.35 13.88
CA TYR A 641 1.94 -1.96 12.56
C TYR A 641 3.00 -3.07 12.51
N PHE A 642 3.98 -3.06 13.41
CA PHE A 642 4.96 -4.14 13.51
C PHE A 642 4.32 -5.50 13.88
N GLY A 643 3.19 -5.52 14.59
CA GLY A 643 2.42 -6.74 14.86
C GLY A 643 1.74 -7.36 13.62
N ALA A 644 1.79 -6.68 12.47
CA ALA A 644 1.35 -7.25 11.19
C ALA A 644 2.41 -8.16 10.54
N PHE A 645 3.68 -8.02 10.93
CA PHE A 645 4.80 -8.82 10.42
C PHE A 645 5.05 -10.04 11.29
N LYS A 646 5.85 -11.00 10.80
CA LYS A 646 6.27 -12.14 11.60
C LYS A 646 7.24 -11.72 12.68
N GLU A 647 7.25 -12.45 13.80
CA GLU A 647 8.25 -12.30 14.85
C GLU A 647 9.66 -12.49 14.25
N ASP A 648 10.62 -11.71 14.75
CA ASP A 648 12.04 -11.68 14.33
C ASP A 648 12.33 -11.39 12.85
N GLU A 649 11.32 -11.01 12.07
CA GLU A 649 11.51 -10.68 10.66
C GLU A 649 12.32 -9.38 10.49
N GLU A 650 13.48 -9.47 9.84
CA GLU A 650 14.26 -8.29 9.46
C GLU A 650 13.53 -7.51 8.37
N MET A 651 13.04 -6.32 8.72
CA MET A 651 12.22 -5.50 7.82
C MET A 651 13.04 -4.46 7.06
N SER A 652 12.73 -4.30 5.77
CA SER A 652 13.26 -3.22 4.94
C SER A 652 12.64 -1.89 5.34
N VAL A 653 13.46 -0.95 5.85
CA VAL A 653 12.98 0.39 6.24
C VAL A 653 12.28 1.09 5.09
N LYS A 654 12.81 0.93 3.87
CA LYS A 654 12.21 1.52 2.67
C LYS A 654 10.78 1.03 2.45
N GLU A 655 10.55 -0.27 2.58
CA GLU A 655 9.23 -0.86 2.37
C GLU A 655 8.29 -0.47 3.52
N LEU A 656 8.77 -0.51 4.75
CA LEU A 656 8.02 -0.09 5.92
C LEU A 656 7.54 1.36 5.82
N THR A 657 8.43 2.29 5.46
CA THR A 657 8.07 3.71 5.29
C THR A 657 7.02 3.90 4.19
N HIS A 658 7.15 3.16 3.08
CA HIS A 658 6.15 3.22 2.01
C HIS A 658 4.80 2.68 2.47
N ARG A 659 4.79 1.62 3.29
CA ARG A 659 3.55 1.09 3.87
C ARG A 659 2.92 2.12 4.82
N TRP A 660 3.67 2.71 5.73
CA TRP A 660 3.10 3.75 6.62
C TRP A 660 2.54 4.96 5.87
N VAL A 661 3.20 5.41 4.80
CA VAL A 661 2.67 6.45 3.91
C VAL A 661 1.38 5.96 3.24
N GLY A 662 1.39 4.73 2.68
CA GLY A 662 0.23 4.11 2.07
C GLY A 662 -0.98 4.00 3.02
N GLU A 663 -0.77 3.59 4.26
CA GLU A 663 -1.83 3.50 5.29
C GLU A 663 -2.34 4.89 5.74
N GLY A 664 -1.60 5.96 5.47
CA GLY A 664 -1.94 7.32 5.92
C GLY A 664 -1.59 7.58 7.39
N PHE A 665 -0.55 6.92 7.92
CA PHE A 665 -0.06 7.17 9.28
C PHE A 665 0.83 8.40 9.39
N ILE A 666 1.25 8.95 8.24
CA ILE A 666 2.27 9.99 8.16
C ILE A 666 1.60 11.34 7.89
N LYS A 667 1.94 12.33 8.73
CA LYS A 667 1.52 13.71 8.54
C LYS A 667 2.12 14.29 7.25
N LYS A 668 1.30 14.97 6.46
CA LYS A 668 1.80 15.79 5.35
C LYS A 668 2.32 17.11 5.90
N GLU A 669 3.58 17.42 5.63
CA GLU A 669 4.23 18.68 6.03
C GLU A 669 4.68 19.45 4.78
N GLU A 670 4.35 20.73 4.71
CA GLU A 670 4.75 21.57 3.57
C GLU A 670 6.28 21.63 3.45
N GLY A 671 6.78 21.37 2.24
CA GLY A 671 8.22 21.38 1.96
C GLY A 671 9.00 20.11 2.36
N LYS A 672 8.38 19.16 3.09
CA LYS A 672 8.98 17.86 3.40
C LYS A 672 8.30 16.73 2.62
N ASN A 673 9.09 15.70 2.31
CA ASN A 673 8.57 14.51 1.66
C ASN A 673 8.00 13.51 2.68
N SER A 674 6.89 12.85 2.37
CA SER A 674 6.22 11.93 3.30
C SER A 674 7.13 10.78 3.73
N GLU A 675 7.99 10.26 2.86
CA GLU A 675 8.95 9.20 3.22
C GLU A 675 10.03 9.69 4.19
N ASP A 676 10.41 10.97 4.13
CA ASP A 676 11.38 11.54 5.07
C ASP A 676 10.73 11.73 6.45
N VAL A 677 9.48 12.22 6.50
CA VAL A 677 8.70 12.27 7.76
C VAL A 677 8.48 10.86 8.34
N ALA A 678 8.18 9.87 7.50
CA ALA A 678 8.07 8.47 7.93
C ALA A 678 9.39 7.93 8.49
N TYR A 679 10.52 8.32 7.90
CA TYR A 679 11.84 7.96 8.41
C TYR A 679 12.14 8.67 9.74
N GLU A 680 11.76 9.94 9.92
CA GLU A 680 11.85 10.66 11.20
C GLU A 680 11.04 9.93 12.29
N TYR A 681 9.83 9.45 11.98
CA TYR A 681 9.01 8.67 12.91
C TYR A 681 9.68 7.35 13.31
N LEU A 682 10.29 6.65 12.35
CA LEU A 682 11.07 5.44 12.65
C LEU A 682 12.26 5.75 13.56
N VAL A 683 12.97 6.85 13.30
CA VAL A 683 14.11 7.26 14.14
C VAL A 683 13.65 7.58 15.56
N ASP A 684 12.53 8.28 15.77
CA ASP A 684 12.04 8.53 17.14
C ASP A 684 11.62 7.21 17.84
N LEU A 685 11.06 6.24 17.11
CA LEU A 685 10.80 4.90 17.66
C LEU A 685 12.09 4.14 18.04
N ILE A 686 13.18 4.31 17.27
CA ILE A 686 14.50 3.75 17.58
C ILE A 686 15.11 4.44 18.80
N ASP A 687 15.04 5.78 18.87
CA ASP A 687 15.55 6.55 20.00
C ASP A 687 14.82 6.17 21.30
N ARG A 688 13.51 5.92 21.21
CA ARG A 688 12.67 5.37 22.29
C ARG A 688 12.97 3.91 22.63
N SER A 689 13.96 3.30 21.98
CA SER A 689 14.42 1.92 22.19
C SER A 689 13.33 0.87 21.97
N LEU A 690 12.28 1.22 21.21
CA LEU A 690 11.19 0.31 20.84
C LEU A 690 11.53 -0.52 19.60
N ILE A 691 12.43 -0.01 18.75
CA ILE A 691 12.84 -0.61 17.49
C ILE A 691 14.35 -0.75 17.46
N GLN A 692 14.83 -1.93 17.04
CA GLN A 692 16.24 -2.23 16.92
C GLN A 692 16.74 -2.03 15.49
N VAL A 693 17.96 -1.50 15.35
CA VAL A 693 18.62 -1.33 14.06
C VAL A 693 19.36 -2.62 13.69
N ALA A 694 18.93 -3.27 12.61
CA ALA A 694 19.56 -4.50 12.13
C ALA A 694 20.75 -4.20 11.19
N LYS A 695 20.55 -3.32 10.20
CA LYS A 695 21.62 -2.91 9.27
C LYS A 695 21.55 -1.43 8.95
N ARG A 696 22.71 -0.80 8.76
CA ARG A 696 22.84 0.57 8.26
C ARG A 696 23.28 0.60 6.80
N THR A 697 22.91 1.67 6.11
CA THR A 697 23.40 2.01 4.79
C THR A 697 24.83 2.54 4.88
N SER A 698 25.48 2.71 3.73
CA SER A 698 26.79 3.35 3.65
C SER A 698 26.82 4.79 4.17
N LEU A 699 25.67 5.45 4.28
CA LEU A 699 25.56 6.83 4.77
C LEU A 699 25.15 6.88 6.25
N GLY A 700 25.26 5.76 6.98
CA GLY A 700 24.83 5.67 8.38
C GLY A 700 23.31 5.60 8.61
N ARG A 701 22.48 5.92 7.60
CA ARG A 701 21.01 5.76 7.67
C ARG A 701 20.61 4.31 7.90
N VAL A 702 19.50 4.08 8.61
CA VAL A 702 18.98 2.73 8.87
C VAL A 702 18.48 2.11 7.55
N LYS A 703 18.92 0.89 7.27
CA LYS A 703 18.55 0.12 6.06
C LYS A 703 17.48 -0.91 6.40
N THR A 704 17.66 -1.61 7.50
CA THR A 704 16.74 -2.62 8.00
C THR A 704 16.64 -2.52 9.52
N CYS A 705 15.48 -2.89 10.05
CA CYS A 705 15.15 -2.86 11.47
C CYS A 705 14.37 -4.11 11.88
N ASN A 706 14.33 -4.38 13.17
CA ASN A 706 13.57 -5.46 13.80
C ASN A 706 12.95 -4.96 15.12
N VAL A 707 11.97 -5.70 15.64
CA VAL A 707 11.34 -5.44 16.93
C VAL A 707 11.71 -6.58 17.86
N HIS A 708 12.02 -6.27 19.11
CA HIS A 708 12.28 -7.29 20.13
C HIS A 708 11.01 -8.11 20.38
N ASP A 709 11.13 -9.43 20.56
CA ASP A 709 10.02 -10.38 20.77
C ASP A 709 8.90 -9.86 21.71
N LEU A 710 9.23 -9.46 22.94
CA LEU A 710 8.31 -8.93 23.95
C LEU A 710 7.59 -7.64 23.49
N LEU A 711 8.26 -6.80 22.70
CA LEU A 711 7.66 -5.59 22.14
C LEU A 711 6.77 -5.92 20.93
N HIS A 712 7.09 -6.97 20.18
CA HIS A 712 6.23 -7.50 19.11
C HIS A 712 4.96 -8.12 19.69
N ASP A 713 5.08 -8.93 20.76
CA ASP A 713 3.94 -9.46 21.52
C ASP A 713 3.04 -8.35 22.07
N MET A 714 3.66 -7.26 22.56
CA MET A 714 2.92 -6.06 22.96
C MET A 714 2.16 -5.43 21.78
N CYS A 715 2.79 -5.30 20.61
CA CYS A 715 2.13 -4.81 19.40
C CYS A 715 0.95 -5.69 18.98
N LEU A 716 1.13 -7.02 19.03
CA LEU A 716 0.09 -8.01 18.72
C LEU A 716 -1.10 -7.85 19.66
N ARG A 717 -0.86 -7.92 20.96
CA ARG A 717 -1.91 -7.87 21.97
C ARG A 717 -2.67 -6.55 21.95
N ILE A 718 -1.96 -5.42 22.02
CA ILE A 718 -2.62 -4.10 21.96
C ILE A 718 -3.33 -3.92 20.62
N GLY A 719 -2.70 -4.34 19.52
CA GLY A 719 -3.29 -4.27 18.19
C GLY A 719 -4.54 -5.14 18.00
N GLU A 720 -4.65 -6.27 18.73
CA GLU A 720 -5.82 -7.14 18.72
C GLU A 720 -6.93 -6.66 19.65
N GLU A 721 -6.58 -6.23 20.86
CA GLU A 721 -7.47 -5.59 21.84
C GLU A 721 -8.14 -4.35 21.22
N GLN A 722 -7.35 -3.55 20.52
CA GLN A 722 -7.80 -2.34 19.84
C GLN A 722 -8.31 -2.61 18.42
N ASN A 723 -8.49 -3.87 18.00
CA ASN A 723 -8.91 -4.31 16.66
C ASN A 723 -8.09 -3.78 15.45
N PHE A 724 -7.01 -3.04 15.68
CA PHE A 724 -6.15 -2.45 14.66
C PHE A 724 -5.57 -3.48 13.69
N LEU A 725 -5.01 -4.59 14.20
CA LEU A 725 -4.38 -5.61 13.35
C LEU A 725 -5.40 -6.39 12.52
N LYS A 726 -6.63 -6.55 13.01
CA LYS A 726 -7.72 -7.14 12.24
C LYS A 726 -8.08 -6.25 11.06
N GLU A 727 -8.09 -4.93 11.24
CA GLU A 727 -8.35 -3.99 10.16
C GLU A 727 -7.25 -4.00 9.11
N VAL A 728 -5.98 -3.93 9.53
CA VAL A 728 -4.81 -4.03 8.65
C VAL A 728 -4.79 -5.34 7.87
N LYS A 729 -5.17 -6.47 8.49
CA LYS A 729 -5.20 -7.80 7.86
C LYS A 729 -6.47 -8.07 7.04
N SER A 730 -7.56 -7.32 7.24
CA SER A 730 -8.83 -7.55 6.55
C SER A 730 -8.87 -6.88 5.18
N PHE A 731 -9.16 -7.66 4.12
CA PHE A 731 -9.28 -7.21 2.72
C PHE A 731 -10.36 -6.13 2.46
N LYS A 732 -11.07 -5.64 3.49
CA LYS A 732 -12.17 -4.67 3.36
C LYS A 732 -11.71 -3.20 3.32
N ARG A 733 -10.47 -2.88 3.72
CA ARG A 733 -9.97 -1.50 3.92
C ARG A 733 -8.69 -1.14 3.14
N LEU A 734 -8.29 -1.95 2.17
CA LEU A 734 -6.93 -1.98 1.63
C LEU A 734 -6.49 -0.62 1.00
N LYS A 735 -5.73 0.18 1.76
CA LYS A 735 -4.79 1.15 1.19
C LYS A 735 -3.51 0.46 0.73
N ILE A 736 -3.24 -0.73 1.25
CA ILE A 736 -2.13 -1.60 0.87
C ILE A 736 -2.68 -2.93 0.39
N TYR A 737 -2.32 -3.35 -0.81
CA TYR A 737 -2.70 -4.64 -1.33
C TYR A 737 -1.48 -5.40 -1.81
N ILE A 738 -1.28 -6.60 -1.26
CA ILE A 738 -0.16 -7.48 -1.60
C ILE A 738 -0.70 -8.77 -2.18
N TRP A 739 -0.42 -9.00 -3.45
CA TRP A 739 -0.73 -10.25 -4.11
C TRP A 739 0.49 -11.17 -4.11
N SER A 740 0.36 -12.33 -3.47
CA SER A 740 1.44 -13.33 -3.39
C SER A 740 1.12 -14.63 -4.13
N ASP A 741 -0.09 -14.77 -4.70
CA ASP A 741 -0.53 -16.04 -5.28
C ASP A 741 -0.11 -16.22 -6.75
N ARG A 742 0.30 -17.44 -7.13
CA ARG A 742 0.77 -17.78 -8.49
C ARG A 742 -0.38 -18.01 -9.47
N ASN A 743 -1.59 -18.29 -8.98
CA ASN A 743 -2.77 -18.58 -9.81
C ASN A 743 -3.66 -17.34 -9.97
N PHE A 744 -3.25 -16.43 -10.86
CA PHE A 744 -4.04 -15.25 -11.22
C PHE A 744 -5.25 -15.67 -12.09
N SER A 745 -6.47 -15.58 -11.56
CA SER A 745 -7.74 -15.91 -12.25
C SER A 745 -8.51 -14.65 -12.66
N ILE A 746 -9.24 -14.73 -13.78
CA ILE A 746 -10.19 -13.71 -14.25
C ILE A 746 -11.31 -13.44 -13.22
N SER A 747 -11.71 -14.44 -12.43
CA SER A 747 -12.71 -14.27 -11.35
C SER A 747 -12.24 -13.35 -10.21
N THR A 748 -10.95 -13.05 -10.14
CA THR A 748 -10.38 -12.14 -9.16
C THR A 748 -10.32 -10.69 -9.68
N LEU A 749 -10.50 -10.46 -10.99
CA LEU A 749 -10.62 -9.12 -11.59
C LEU A 749 -11.89 -8.37 -11.14
N THR A 750 -12.95 -9.08 -10.75
CA THR A 750 -14.15 -8.46 -10.15
C THR A 750 -13.90 -7.94 -8.74
N GLN A 751 -12.94 -8.51 -8.00
CA GLN A 751 -12.53 -7.99 -6.69
C GLN A 751 -11.71 -6.71 -6.80
N LEU A 752 -10.89 -6.56 -7.86
CA LEU A 752 -10.09 -5.35 -8.12
C LEU A 752 -10.94 -4.10 -8.37
N LYS A 753 -12.17 -4.22 -8.90
CA LYS A 753 -13.10 -3.09 -9.04
C LYS A 753 -13.40 -2.39 -7.70
N ARG A 754 -13.26 -3.09 -6.56
CA ARG A 754 -13.53 -2.56 -5.21
C ARG A 754 -12.30 -1.91 -4.56
N LEU A 755 -11.14 -1.99 -5.19
CA LEU A 755 -9.83 -1.59 -4.63
C LEU A 755 -9.39 -0.18 -5.07
N VAL A 756 -10.34 0.73 -5.30
CA VAL A 756 -10.10 2.11 -5.78
C VAL A 756 -9.29 2.96 -4.79
N ASN A 757 -9.22 2.56 -3.52
CA ASN A 757 -8.50 3.27 -2.46
C ASN A 757 -7.06 2.80 -2.24
N VAL A 758 -6.56 1.84 -3.02
CA VAL A 758 -5.20 1.33 -2.85
C VAL A 758 -4.17 2.40 -3.19
N ARG A 759 -3.29 2.70 -2.24
CA ARG A 759 -2.11 3.58 -2.38
C ARG A 759 -0.81 2.82 -2.57
N TYR A 760 -0.73 1.59 -2.06
CA TYR A 760 0.42 0.70 -2.21
C TYR A 760 -0.01 -0.65 -2.77
N LEU A 761 0.48 -1.02 -3.96
CA LEU A 761 0.08 -2.23 -4.66
C LEU A 761 1.29 -3.10 -4.99
N VAL A 762 1.27 -4.37 -4.58
CA VAL A 762 2.24 -5.40 -4.97
C VAL A 762 1.53 -6.45 -5.81
N ILE A 763 1.95 -6.62 -7.06
CA ILE A 763 1.32 -7.55 -8.01
C ILE A 763 2.36 -8.32 -8.82
N PRO A 764 2.02 -9.53 -9.30
CA PRO A 764 2.90 -10.27 -10.19
C PRO A 764 2.97 -9.66 -11.60
N TYR A 765 1.88 -9.08 -12.11
CA TYR A 765 1.76 -8.51 -13.46
C TYR A 765 0.83 -7.29 -13.47
N ILE A 766 1.04 -6.37 -14.42
CA ILE A 766 0.17 -5.19 -14.64
C ILE A 766 -1.08 -5.61 -15.42
N VAL A 767 -2.25 -5.09 -15.06
CA VAL A 767 -3.52 -5.32 -15.76
C VAL A 767 -4.21 -4.01 -16.16
N PRO A 768 -4.92 -3.95 -17.31
CA PRO A 768 -5.52 -2.70 -17.80
C PRO A 768 -6.53 -2.05 -16.85
N GLN A 769 -7.24 -2.85 -16.04
CA GLN A 769 -8.23 -2.34 -15.09
C GLN A 769 -7.62 -1.44 -14.00
N MET A 770 -6.29 -1.41 -13.88
CA MET A 770 -5.54 -0.54 -12.97
C MET A 770 -5.65 0.95 -13.29
N GLU A 771 -6.10 1.32 -14.49
CA GLU A 771 -6.44 2.70 -14.85
C GLU A 771 -7.34 3.39 -13.82
N LYS A 772 -8.17 2.61 -13.12
CA LYS A 772 -9.12 3.09 -12.10
C LYS A 772 -8.47 3.36 -10.74
N PHE A 773 -7.21 2.98 -10.51
CA PHE A 773 -6.54 3.15 -9.22
C PHE A 773 -5.95 4.56 -9.06
N HIS A 774 -6.80 5.58 -9.13
CA HIS A 774 -6.38 6.98 -9.15
C HIS A 774 -5.59 7.44 -7.90
N LYS A 775 -5.68 6.71 -6.78
CA LYS A 775 -4.93 6.99 -5.54
C LYS A 775 -3.59 6.26 -5.43
N LEU A 776 -3.22 5.44 -6.41
CA LEU A 776 -2.03 4.62 -6.32
C LEU A 776 -0.77 5.48 -6.28
N GLU A 777 0.01 5.36 -5.21
CA GLU A 777 1.28 6.10 -5.02
C GLU A 777 2.50 5.18 -5.24
N PHE A 778 2.38 3.91 -4.85
CA PHE A 778 3.43 2.91 -4.93
C PHE A 778 2.96 1.68 -5.69
N LEU A 779 3.65 1.36 -6.78
CA LEU A 779 3.46 0.14 -7.55
C LEU A 779 4.72 -0.73 -7.47
N TYR A 780 4.60 -1.93 -6.90
CA TYR A 780 5.61 -2.97 -6.93
C TYR A 780 5.16 -4.11 -7.85
N VAL A 781 5.98 -4.46 -8.84
CA VAL A 781 5.72 -5.58 -9.75
C VAL A 781 6.81 -6.64 -9.58
N GLN A 782 6.39 -7.85 -9.21
CA GLN A 782 7.28 -8.97 -8.87
C GLN A 782 7.94 -9.64 -10.08
N LYS A 783 7.55 -9.28 -11.31
CA LYS A 783 8.11 -9.84 -12.54
C LYS A 783 8.48 -8.75 -13.53
N GLU A 784 9.23 -9.15 -14.55
CA GLU A 784 9.48 -8.33 -15.73
C GLU A 784 8.17 -8.15 -16.51
N VAL A 785 7.88 -6.90 -16.89
CA VAL A 785 6.64 -6.52 -17.57
C VAL A 785 6.90 -5.40 -18.57
N GLU A 786 6.01 -5.26 -19.56
CA GLU A 786 5.92 -4.03 -20.35
C GLU A 786 5.09 -3.00 -19.58
N ILE A 787 5.59 -1.77 -19.49
CA ILE A 787 4.96 -0.65 -18.79
C ILE A 787 3.97 0.00 -19.76
N PRO A 788 2.64 -0.09 -19.51
CA PRO A 788 1.65 0.56 -20.34
C PRO A 788 1.62 2.08 -20.10
N ASP A 789 1.09 2.80 -21.07
CA ASP A 789 0.99 4.27 -21.09
C ASP A 789 0.07 4.83 -20.01
N PHE A 790 -1.03 4.15 -19.69
CA PHE A 790 -1.95 4.63 -18.66
C PHE A 790 -1.30 4.82 -17.29
N LEU A 791 -0.24 4.06 -16.94
CA LEU A 791 0.48 4.24 -15.68
C LEU A 791 1.18 5.60 -15.61
N LEU A 792 1.54 6.16 -16.76
CA LEU A 792 2.20 7.46 -16.87
C LEU A 792 1.19 8.61 -16.68
N GLU A 793 -0.10 8.36 -16.91
CA GLU A 793 -1.18 9.33 -16.68
C GLU A 793 -1.66 9.36 -15.22
N MET A 794 -1.22 8.40 -14.39
CA MET A 794 -1.65 8.31 -13.00
C MET A 794 -1.04 9.43 -12.16
N VAL A 795 -1.85 10.46 -11.89
CA VAL A 795 -1.41 11.69 -11.22
C VAL A 795 -0.78 11.44 -9.86
N ASN A 796 -1.26 10.46 -9.08
CA ASN A 796 -0.72 10.19 -7.74
C ASN A 796 0.46 9.22 -7.72
N LEU A 797 0.82 8.61 -8.86
CA LEU A 797 1.86 7.58 -8.89
C LEU A 797 3.25 8.19 -8.74
N ARG A 798 3.92 7.86 -7.63
CA ARG A 798 5.23 8.40 -7.26
C ARG A 798 6.36 7.38 -7.42
N HIS A 799 6.08 6.09 -7.21
CA HIS A 799 7.09 5.06 -7.16
C HIS A 799 6.71 3.82 -7.95
N MET A 800 7.55 3.47 -8.91
CA MET A 800 7.45 2.22 -9.69
C MET A 800 8.66 1.33 -9.40
N ILE A 801 8.40 0.16 -8.82
CA ILE A 801 9.42 -0.78 -8.37
C ILE A 801 9.23 -2.10 -9.12
N PHE A 802 10.20 -2.46 -9.95
CA PHE A 802 10.22 -3.73 -10.66
C PHE A 802 11.25 -4.69 -10.08
N GLU A 803 10.88 -5.96 -9.99
CA GLU A 803 11.80 -7.05 -9.65
C GLU A 803 12.55 -7.56 -10.90
N GLY A 804 11.95 -7.49 -12.09
CA GLY A 804 12.62 -7.70 -13.39
C GLY A 804 13.06 -6.40 -14.07
N TYR A 805 13.81 -6.49 -15.17
CA TYR A 805 14.18 -5.32 -15.98
C TYR A 805 13.06 -4.97 -16.98
N SER A 806 12.12 -4.14 -16.57
CA SER A 806 10.91 -3.81 -17.33
C SER A 806 11.15 -2.70 -18.37
N GLN A 807 10.44 -2.72 -19.49
CA GLN A 807 10.55 -1.75 -20.58
C GLN A 807 9.23 -1.03 -20.85
N PHE A 808 9.25 0.16 -21.47
CA PHE A 808 8.03 0.85 -21.87
C PHE A 808 7.33 0.14 -23.05
N SER A 809 6.00 0.12 -23.05
CA SER A 809 5.20 -0.47 -24.12
C SER A 809 5.40 0.30 -25.44
N LYS A 810 5.04 -0.33 -26.56
CA LYS A 810 5.01 0.34 -27.87
C LYS A 810 4.05 1.53 -27.92
N SER A 811 2.99 1.53 -27.11
CA SER A 811 2.03 2.64 -27.07
C SER A 811 2.61 3.89 -26.41
N CYS A 812 3.40 3.73 -25.34
CA CYS A 812 4.17 4.83 -24.73
C CYS A 812 5.07 5.52 -25.75
N ILE A 813 5.79 4.73 -26.56
CA ILE A 813 6.71 5.21 -27.59
C ILE A 813 5.96 5.98 -28.68
N ARG A 814 4.80 5.48 -29.13
CA ARG A 814 3.97 6.13 -30.17
C ARG A 814 3.48 7.52 -29.74
N ARG A 815 2.97 7.63 -28.51
CA ARG A 815 2.47 8.91 -27.98
C ARG A 815 3.53 9.99 -27.92
N VAL A 816 4.74 9.64 -27.49
CA VAL A 816 5.87 10.58 -27.50
C VAL A 816 6.30 10.96 -28.92
N THR A 817 6.20 10.05 -29.89
CA THR A 817 6.50 10.39 -31.30
C THR A 817 5.45 11.27 -31.97
N GLU A 818 4.24 11.35 -31.42
CA GLU A 818 3.10 12.10 -31.99
C GLU A 818 2.92 13.48 -31.33
N ASP A 819 3.87 13.94 -30.48
CA ASP A 819 3.84 15.22 -29.76
C ASP A 819 2.58 15.44 -28.90
N GLU A 820 1.88 14.36 -28.52
CA GLU A 820 0.82 14.44 -27.53
C GLU A 820 1.44 14.74 -26.15
N ILE A 821 1.16 15.94 -25.62
CA ILE A 821 1.68 16.41 -24.34
C ILE A 821 1.10 15.55 -23.19
N PHE A 822 1.83 14.53 -22.75
CA PHE A 822 1.54 13.82 -21.49
C PHE A 822 2.56 14.21 -20.42
N GLN A 823 2.15 15.04 -19.47
CA GLN A 823 2.98 15.45 -18.33
C GLN A 823 2.85 14.46 -17.16
N ILE A 824 3.93 13.72 -16.86
CA ILE A 824 4.00 12.77 -15.73
C ILE A 824 4.51 13.55 -14.51
N ASN A 825 3.63 14.35 -13.90
CA ASN A 825 4.14 15.40 -13.01
C ASN A 825 4.57 14.93 -11.61
N ASN A 826 4.34 13.68 -11.19
CA ASN A 826 4.59 13.27 -9.80
C ASN A 826 5.52 12.06 -9.60
N LEU A 827 6.05 11.47 -10.67
CA LEU A 827 6.91 10.29 -10.56
C LEU A 827 8.28 10.66 -9.96
N GLN A 828 8.60 10.07 -8.81
CA GLN A 828 9.83 10.37 -8.05
C GLN A 828 10.88 9.25 -8.13
N SER A 829 10.45 7.98 -8.32
CA SER A 829 11.40 6.90 -8.52
C SER A 829 10.94 5.78 -9.44
N ILE A 830 11.88 5.29 -10.25
CA ILE A 830 11.71 4.08 -11.06
C ILE A 830 12.90 3.15 -10.80
N SER A 831 12.65 1.85 -10.64
CA SER A 831 13.73 0.87 -10.46
C SER A 831 13.68 -0.32 -11.41
N LYS A 832 14.85 -0.70 -11.94
CA LYS A 832 15.06 -1.77 -12.92
C LYS A 832 14.34 -1.50 -14.25
N LEU A 833 14.51 -0.29 -14.76
CA LEU A 833 14.05 0.07 -16.11
C LEU A 833 15.06 -0.40 -17.16
N LYS A 834 14.61 -1.14 -18.16
CA LYS A 834 15.40 -1.50 -19.34
C LYS A 834 15.25 -0.39 -20.38
N MET A 835 16.37 0.10 -20.87
CA MET A 835 16.45 1.17 -21.85
C MET A 835 17.22 0.66 -23.07
N SER A 836 16.46 0.27 -24.10
CA SER A 836 16.96 -0.30 -25.35
C SER A 836 17.01 0.70 -26.51
N LYS A 837 16.30 1.83 -26.43
CA LYS A 837 16.10 2.77 -27.54
C LYS A 837 16.18 4.21 -27.07
N LYS A 838 16.68 5.10 -27.95
CA LYS A 838 16.71 6.56 -27.72
C LYS A 838 15.37 7.14 -27.25
N MET A 839 14.25 6.61 -27.75
CA MET A 839 12.89 7.10 -27.46
C MET A 839 12.48 6.96 -25.99
N GLU A 840 13.03 6.01 -25.24
CA GLU A 840 12.69 5.86 -23.83
C GLU A 840 13.26 7.00 -22.99
N GLY A 841 14.33 7.67 -23.46
CA GLY A 841 14.83 8.89 -22.82
C GLY A 841 13.89 10.08 -22.96
N GLU A 842 13.15 10.16 -24.07
CA GLU A 842 12.12 11.18 -24.25
C GLU A 842 10.95 10.94 -23.27
N ILE A 843 10.58 9.68 -23.00
CA ILE A 843 9.59 9.35 -21.95
C ILE A 843 10.08 9.82 -20.56
N LEU A 844 11.37 9.65 -20.27
CA LEU A 844 11.93 10.13 -18.99
C LEU A 844 11.96 11.67 -18.89
N ARG A 845 11.99 12.40 -20.01
CA ARG A 845 11.86 13.87 -19.98
C ARG A 845 10.48 14.31 -19.49
N CYS A 846 9.46 13.49 -19.68
CA CYS A 846 8.13 13.73 -19.12
C CYS A 846 8.07 13.55 -17.59
N SER A 847 9.15 13.09 -16.94
CA SER A 847 9.25 12.87 -15.47
C SER A 847 10.29 13.80 -14.81
N PRO A 848 10.11 15.14 -14.81
CA PRO A 848 11.12 16.09 -14.32
C PRO A 848 11.39 16.00 -12.82
N ASN A 849 10.47 15.41 -12.04
CA ASN A 849 10.56 15.26 -10.59
C ASN A 849 11.26 13.98 -10.13
N LEU A 850 11.85 13.23 -11.07
CA LEU A 850 12.53 11.98 -10.77
C LEU A 850 13.79 12.21 -9.92
N ARG A 851 13.80 11.64 -8.71
CA ARG A 851 14.92 11.73 -7.76
C ARG A 851 15.78 10.47 -7.74
N LYS A 852 15.20 9.30 -8.04
CA LYS A 852 15.89 8.01 -7.98
C LYS A 852 15.61 7.17 -9.22
N LEU A 853 16.67 6.79 -9.93
CA LEU A 853 16.59 5.96 -11.14
C LEU A 853 17.52 4.75 -11.00
N LYS A 854 17.00 3.56 -11.27
CA LYS A 854 17.83 2.37 -11.52
C LYS A 854 17.49 1.83 -12.90
N CYS A 855 18.45 1.82 -13.80
CA CYS A 855 18.23 1.35 -15.16
C CYS A 855 19.39 0.51 -15.71
N PHE A 856 19.05 -0.28 -16.73
CA PHE A 856 19.97 -1.00 -17.60
C PHE A 856 19.92 -0.34 -18.97
N LEU A 857 21.07 0.13 -19.46
CA LEU A 857 21.20 0.84 -20.73
C LEU A 857 21.83 -0.10 -21.76
N GLU A 858 21.13 -0.41 -22.85
CA GLU A 858 21.73 -1.12 -24.00
C GLU A 858 22.42 -0.14 -24.96
N GLU A 859 21.91 1.09 -25.09
CA GLU A 859 22.45 2.14 -25.96
C GLU A 859 22.75 3.44 -25.19
N PHE A 860 23.40 4.40 -25.88
CA PHE A 860 23.76 5.71 -25.33
C PHE A 860 22.55 6.58 -25.01
N LEU A 861 22.53 7.18 -23.81
CA LEU A 861 21.52 8.14 -23.39
C LEU A 861 22.11 9.29 -22.57
N ASP A 862 21.81 10.53 -22.95
CA ASP A 862 22.12 11.72 -22.17
C ASP A 862 21.12 11.84 -21.02
N LEU A 863 21.57 11.70 -19.78
CA LEU A 863 20.71 11.83 -18.59
C LEU A 863 20.78 13.21 -17.95
N SER A 864 21.55 14.16 -18.52
CA SER A 864 21.80 15.48 -17.92
C SER A 864 20.53 16.30 -17.69
N PHE A 865 19.46 16.04 -18.47
CA PHE A 865 18.16 16.71 -18.33
C PHE A 865 17.44 16.41 -17.00
N LEU A 866 17.80 15.33 -16.30
CA LEU A 866 17.20 14.94 -15.02
C LEU A 866 17.78 15.76 -13.85
N ASN A 867 17.49 17.05 -13.83
CA ASN A 867 18.09 18.02 -12.90
C ASN A 867 17.80 17.73 -11.42
N ARG A 868 16.71 17.03 -11.07
CA ARG A 868 16.36 16.67 -9.69
C ARG A 868 16.88 15.29 -9.26
N LEU A 869 17.65 14.60 -10.12
CA LEU A 869 18.11 13.24 -9.84
C LEU A 869 19.22 13.22 -8.79
N GLU A 870 18.93 12.62 -7.64
CA GLU A 870 19.86 12.50 -6.52
C GLU A 870 20.54 11.12 -6.47
N SER A 871 19.89 10.07 -6.99
CA SER A 871 20.40 8.70 -6.97
C SER A 871 20.25 8.00 -8.32
N LEU A 872 21.36 7.47 -8.81
CA LEU A 872 21.43 6.76 -10.08
C LEU A 872 22.16 5.44 -9.91
N ARG A 873 21.53 4.35 -10.38
CA ARG A 873 22.18 3.06 -10.60
C ARG A 873 22.14 2.72 -12.09
N LEU A 874 23.31 2.61 -12.70
CA LEU A 874 23.47 2.21 -14.10
C LEU A 874 24.09 0.83 -14.20
N SER A 875 23.50 0.01 -15.05
CA SER A 875 24.05 -1.27 -15.51
C SER A 875 24.28 -1.18 -17.03
N LEU A 876 25.48 -1.53 -17.50
CA LEU A 876 25.86 -1.46 -18.93
C LEU A 876 26.38 -2.82 -19.44
N PRO A 877 26.09 -3.22 -20.68
CA PRO A 877 26.74 -4.37 -21.32
C PRO A 877 28.20 -4.04 -21.66
N PHE A 878 29.12 -4.98 -21.40
CA PHE A 878 30.55 -4.83 -21.73
C PHE A 878 30.86 -4.61 -23.23
N LYS A 879 29.88 -4.80 -24.12
CA LYS A 879 30.06 -4.74 -25.58
C LYS A 879 30.06 -3.32 -26.16
N TYR A 880 29.54 -2.32 -25.45
CA TYR A 880 29.39 -0.95 -25.97
C TYR A 880 30.43 -0.02 -25.36
N VAL A 881 31.51 0.24 -26.12
CA VAL A 881 32.73 0.90 -25.64
C VAL A 881 32.77 2.41 -25.95
N THR A 882 31.92 2.98 -26.81
CA THR A 882 32.40 4.15 -27.58
C THR A 882 31.96 5.56 -27.19
N HIS A 883 30.98 5.81 -26.29
CA HIS A 883 30.54 7.21 -26.03
C HIS A 883 30.34 7.61 -24.55
N LEU A 884 30.53 8.91 -24.27
CA LEU A 884 30.55 9.56 -22.95
C LEU A 884 29.14 9.77 -22.41
N ILE A 885 28.71 8.99 -21.41
CA ILE A 885 27.47 9.26 -20.66
C ILE A 885 27.60 10.58 -19.91
N SER A 886 26.69 11.50 -20.17
CA SER A 886 26.51 12.73 -19.39
C SER A 886 25.65 12.45 -18.15
N PHE A 887 26.15 12.87 -17.00
CA PHE A 887 25.53 12.65 -15.70
C PHE A 887 24.82 13.92 -15.21
N PRO A 888 23.69 13.80 -14.47
CA PRO A 888 23.09 14.93 -13.77
C PRO A 888 24.03 15.53 -12.71
N LEU A 889 24.02 16.87 -12.56
CA LEU A 889 24.90 17.59 -11.65
C LEU A 889 24.48 17.47 -10.16
N ASN A 890 23.20 17.27 -9.87
CA ASN A 890 22.67 17.12 -8.50
C ASN A 890 22.81 15.70 -7.94
N LEU A 891 23.57 14.84 -8.62
CA LEU A 891 23.72 13.45 -8.25
C LEU A 891 24.54 13.29 -6.97
N ARG A 892 23.92 12.71 -5.93
CA ARG A 892 24.54 12.43 -4.64
C ARG A 892 25.05 10.99 -4.52
N ILE A 893 24.35 10.05 -5.14
CA ILE A 893 24.66 8.62 -5.08
C ILE A 893 24.74 8.06 -6.49
N LEU A 894 25.93 7.60 -6.88
CA LEU A 894 26.16 6.90 -8.14
C LEU A 894 26.54 5.43 -7.87
N THR A 895 25.81 4.52 -8.51
CA THR A 895 26.18 3.09 -8.54
C THR A 895 26.37 2.65 -9.98
N LEU A 896 27.56 2.19 -10.31
CA LEU A 896 27.90 1.63 -11.61
C LEU A 896 28.08 0.13 -11.49
N VAL A 897 27.49 -0.61 -12.43
CA VAL A 897 27.48 -2.07 -12.47
C VAL A 897 27.95 -2.52 -13.84
N ALA A 898 28.98 -3.38 -13.89
CA ALA A 898 29.52 -3.94 -15.13
C ALA A 898 29.99 -2.91 -16.18
N VAL A 899 30.51 -1.76 -15.72
CA VAL A 899 30.91 -0.64 -16.59
C VAL A 899 32.39 -0.69 -16.94
N PHE A 900 32.73 -0.44 -18.21
CA PHE A 900 34.10 -0.11 -18.66
C PHE A 900 34.38 1.38 -18.45
N MET A 901 35.43 1.73 -17.72
CA MET A 901 35.78 3.10 -17.34
C MET A 901 36.98 3.55 -18.17
N SER A 902 36.75 4.39 -19.18
CA SER A 902 37.81 5.12 -19.88
C SER A 902 38.35 6.27 -19.02
N ARG A 903 39.56 6.77 -19.34
CA ARG A 903 40.15 7.90 -18.61
C ARG A 903 39.23 9.12 -18.56
N GLU A 904 38.60 9.48 -19.69
CA GLU A 904 37.71 10.64 -19.76
C GLU A 904 36.42 10.44 -18.95
N ARG A 905 35.85 9.23 -18.93
CA ARG A 905 34.65 8.94 -18.14
C ARG A 905 34.92 9.00 -16.63
N ALA A 906 36.08 8.50 -16.19
CA ALA A 906 36.50 8.58 -14.80
C ALA A 906 36.61 10.04 -14.33
N LYS A 907 37.21 10.92 -15.15
CA LYS A 907 37.29 12.37 -14.88
C LYS A 907 35.92 13.02 -14.76
N VAL A 908 35.00 12.71 -15.67
CA VAL A 908 33.63 13.27 -15.63
C VAL A 908 32.94 12.91 -14.32
N ILE A 909 33.05 11.65 -13.88
CA ILE A 909 32.46 11.21 -12.61
C ILE A 909 33.18 11.86 -11.42
N GLY A 910 34.51 11.99 -11.48
CA GLY A 910 35.32 12.67 -10.48
C GLY A 910 34.94 14.14 -10.30
N ARG A 911 34.52 14.82 -11.37
CA ARG A 911 34.15 16.25 -11.34
C ARG A 911 32.68 16.51 -10.95
N LEU A 912 31.91 15.48 -10.58
CA LEU A 912 30.53 15.66 -10.16
C LEU A 912 30.48 16.45 -8.84
N PRO A 913 29.80 17.62 -8.82
CA PRO A 913 29.95 18.58 -7.72
C PRO A 913 29.32 18.11 -6.41
N ASN A 914 28.28 17.28 -6.48
CA ASN A 914 27.49 16.86 -5.31
C ASN A 914 27.64 15.38 -4.97
N LEU A 915 28.59 14.67 -5.60
CA LEU A 915 28.72 13.22 -5.46
C LEU A 915 29.27 12.84 -4.07
N VAL A 916 28.41 12.26 -3.23
CA VAL A 916 28.74 11.84 -1.87
C VAL A 916 29.10 10.35 -1.80
N VAL A 917 28.46 9.52 -2.64
CA VAL A 917 28.63 8.07 -2.63
C VAL A 917 28.87 7.52 -4.01
N LEU A 918 29.99 6.82 -4.18
CA LEU A 918 30.32 6.08 -5.40
C LEU A 918 30.40 4.59 -5.09
N LYS A 919 29.68 3.79 -5.88
CA LYS A 919 29.69 2.32 -5.78
C LYS A 919 30.02 1.72 -7.14
N LEU A 920 31.16 1.03 -7.25
CA LEU A 920 31.54 0.27 -8.44
C LEU A 920 31.34 -1.22 -8.15
N LYS A 921 30.55 -1.90 -8.98
CA LYS A 921 30.12 -3.28 -8.72
C LYS A 921 30.24 -4.18 -9.95
N GLN A 922 30.37 -5.49 -9.69
CA GLN A 922 30.22 -6.58 -10.67
C GLN A 922 31.10 -6.37 -11.92
N PHE A 923 32.41 -6.52 -11.75
CA PHE A 923 33.40 -6.54 -12.83
C PHE A 923 33.55 -5.22 -13.60
N CYS A 924 33.36 -4.07 -12.94
CA CYS A 924 33.83 -2.79 -13.50
C CYS A 924 35.31 -2.91 -13.89
N ARG A 925 35.65 -2.44 -15.09
CA ARG A 925 37.01 -2.49 -15.66
C ARG A 925 37.49 -1.08 -15.96
N PHE A 926 38.78 -0.84 -15.85
CA PHE A 926 39.39 0.44 -16.23
C PHE A 926 40.27 0.26 -17.47
N GLU A 927 40.35 1.30 -18.29
CA GLU A 927 41.27 1.38 -19.41
C GLU A 927 42.72 1.18 -18.95
N GLY A 928 43.43 0.24 -19.58
CA GLY A 928 44.78 -0.15 -19.16
C GLY A 928 44.85 -0.88 -17.81
N SER A 929 43.72 -1.28 -17.22
CA SER A 929 43.64 -1.87 -15.86
C SER A 929 44.15 -0.96 -14.74
N GLN A 930 44.32 0.32 -15.01
CA GLN A 930 44.80 1.32 -14.04
C GLN A 930 43.69 2.31 -13.71
N TRP A 931 43.51 2.62 -12.43
CA TRP A 931 42.69 3.75 -12.01
C TRP A 931 43.61 4.88 -11.54
N ASN A 932 43.77 5.89 -12.37
CA ASN A 932 44.54 7.09 -12.05
C ASN A 932 43.57 8.24 -11.75
N THR A 933 43.62 8.79 -10.54
CA THR A 933 42.87 10.00 -10.18
C THR A 933 43.77 11.23 -10.19
N THR A 934 43.25 12.35 -10.64
CA THR A 934 43.97 13.64 -10.64
C THR A 934 43.53 14.53 -9.48
N GLU A 935 44.30 15.58 -9.23
CA GLU A 935 43.95 16.63 -8.26
C GLU A 935 42.62 17.29 -8.64
N GLY A 936 41.75 17.56 -7.64
CA GLY A 936 40.45 18.18 -7.84
C GLY A 936 39.29 17.23 -8.20
N GLU A 937 39.53 15.91 -8.29
CA GLU A 937 38.46 14.92 -8.44
C GLU A 937 37.82 14.56 -7.08
N PHE A 938 36.59 14.01 -7.08
CA PHE A 938 35.84 13.46 -5.95
C PHE A 938 35.77 14.33 -4.67
N GLN A 939 35.67 15.65 -4.84
CA GLN A 939 35.78 16.65 -3.76
C GLN A 939 34.73 16.55 -2.64
N GLN A 940 33.54 15.99 -2.93
CA GLN A 940 32.46 15.79 -1.94
C GLN A 940 32.29 14.32 -1.52
N LEU A 941 33.14 13.42 -2.02
CA LEU A 941 32.95 11.97 -1.85
C LEU A 941 33.26 11.56 -0.42
N LYS A 942 32.25 11.08 0.29
CA LYS A 942 32.37 10.54 1.66
C LYS A 942 32.50 9.03 1.69
N VAL A 943 31.92 8.33 0.71
CA VAL A 943 31.88 6.87 0.70
C VAL A 943 32.26 6.31 -0.67
N LEU A 944 33.32 5.52 -0.69
CA LEU A 944 33.74 4.74 -1.85
C LEU A 944 33.57 3.24 -1.60
N LYS A 945 32.80 2.57 -2.46
CA LYS A 945 32.62 1.11 -2.38
C LYS A 945 33.01 0.43 -3.68
N LEU A 946 33.96 -0.48 -3.59
CA LEU A 946 34.47 -1.29 -4.69
C LEU A 946 34.06 -2.75 -4.43
N SER A 947 33.40 -3.38 -5.40
CA SER A 947 32.97 -4.77 -5.28
C SER A 947 33.20 -5.53 -6.58
N LEU A 948 34.08 -6.54 -6.55
CA LEU A 948 34.49 -7.29 -7.74
C LEU A 948 35.04 -6.37 -8.85
N VAL A 949 35.80 -5.34 -8.51
CA VAL A 949 36.39 -4.40 -9.48
C VAL A 949 37.70 -4.97 -10.03
N ARG A 950 37.90 -4.92 -11.34
CA ARG A 950 39.11 -5.42 -12.02
C ARG A 950 40.05 -4.26 -12.33
N VAL A 951 40.92 -3.96 -11.38
CA VAL A 951 42.00 -2.97 -11.47
C VAL A 951 43.25 -3.62 -10.90
N THR A 952 44.39 -3.45 -11.56
CA THR A 952 45.69 -3.94 -11.08
C THR A 952 46.44 -2.88 -10.32
N GLU A 953 46.31 -1.61 -10.71
CA GLU A 953 46.98 -0.47 -10.06
C GLU A 953 45.99 0.66 -9.82
N TRP A 954 45.99 1.19 -8.60
CA TRP A 954 45.23 2.37 -8.21
C TRP A 954 46.22 3.46 -7.80
N ASN A 955 46.31 4.53 -8.60
CA ASN A 955 47.15 5.68 -8.32
C ASN A 955 46.26 6.86 -7.95
N ALA A 956 46.34 7.30 -6.70
CA ALA A 956 45.56 8.43 -6.20
C ALA A 956 46.35 9.24 -5.16
N SER A 957 46.19 10.57 -5.22
CA SER A 957 46.64 11.48 -4.17
C SER A 957 45.59 11.57 -3.06
N SER A 958 45.98 11.96 -1.86
CA SER A 958 45.07 12.37 -0.78
C SER A 958 44.17 13.54 -1.21
N ASP A 959 44.67 14.44 -2.06
CA ASP A 959 43.93 15.59 -2.62
C ASP A 959 42.79 15.17 -3.56
N SER A 960 42.83 13.94 -4.09
CA SER A 960 41.75 13.38 -4.91
C SER A 960 40.55 12.95 -4.08
N PHE A 961 40.66 12.80 -2.75
CA PHE A 961 39.59 12.31 -1.88
C PHE A 961 39.52 13.05 -0.52
N PRO A 962 39.42 14.39 -0.51
CA PRO A 962 39.66 15.19 0.68
C PRO A 962 38.61 15.05 1.79
N ARG A 963 37.44 14.47 1.48
CA ARG A 963 36.30 14.30 2.41
C ARG A 963 35.91 12.83 2.62
N LEU A 964 36.78 11.89 2.24
CA LEU A 964 36.47 10.48 2.32
C LEU A 964 36.40 10.03 3.79
N GLU A 965 35.25 9.46 4.16
CA GLU A 965 34.99 8.94 5.51
C GLU A 965 34.99 7.41 5.55
N GLN A 966 34.56 6.75 4.46
CA GLN A 966 34.45 5.29 4.39
C GLN A 966 34.98 4.73 3.08
N LEU A 967 35.89 3.77 3.18
CA LEU A 967 36.38 2.96 2.06
C LEU A 967 35.98 1.50 2.27
N VAL A 968 35.29 0.89 1.31
CA VAL A 968 34.92 -0.53 1.39
C VAL A 968 35.33 -1.27 0.13
N LEU A 969 36.21 -2.25 0.27
CA LEU A 969 36.63 -3.17 -0.76
C LEU A 969 36.04 -4.55 -0.51
N LYS A 970 35.37 -5.11 -1.51
CA LYS A 970 34.83 -6.47 -1.48
C LYS A 970 35.29 -7.26 -2.70
N ASN A 971 35.92 -8.42 -2.52
CA ASN A 971 36.46 -9.25 -3.61
C ASN A 971 37.32 -8.43 -4.60
N CYS A 972 38.21 -7.59 -4.10
CA CYS A 972 39.11 -6.76 -4.90
C CYS A 972 40.56 -7.26 -4.74
N ASN A 973 41.34 -7.11 -5.81
CA ASN A 973 42.75 -7.54 -5.86
C ASN A 973 43.72 -6.35 -5.95
N LEU A 974 43.26 -5.15 -5.59
CA LEU A 974 44.01 -3.90 -5.72
C LEU A 974 44.48 -3.41 -4.35
N GLU A 975 45.73 -2.96 -4.26
CA GLU A 975 46.28 -2.35 -3.06
C GLU A 975 45.72 -0.94 -2.88
N ILE A 976 45.54 -0.55 -1.61
CA ILE A 976 45.06 0.80 -1.28
C ILE A 976 46.27 1.75 -1.35
N PRO A 977 46.18 2.89 -2.06
CA PRO A 977 47.28 3.86 -2.15
C PRO A 977 47.70 4.33 -0.76
N SER A 978 49.00 4.35 -0.48
CA SER A 978 49.55 4.75 0.83
C SER A 978 49.17 6.19 1.20
N ASN A 979 49.03 7.09 0.22
CA ASN A 979 48.56 8.46 0.42
C ASN A 979 47.19 8.57 1.12
N PHE A 980 46.40 7.49 1.21
CA PHE A 980 45.16 7.49 2.00
C PHE A 980 45.42 7.65 3.51
N GLY A 981 46.65 7.36 3.97
CA GLY A 981 47.13 7.68 5.31
C GLY A 981 47.06 9.18 5.63
N ASP A 982 47.10 10.05 4.62
CA ASP A 982 47.06 11.51 4.81
C ASP A 982 45.63 12.09 4.88
N ILE A 983 44.57 11.27 4.73
CA ILE A 983 43.18 11.75 4.69
C ILE A 983 42.62 11.85 6.11
N PRO A 984 42.45 13.05 6.70
CA PRO A 984 42.09 13.20 8.12
C PRO A 984 40.63 12.83 8.41
N THR A 985 39.78 12.77 7.39
CA THR A 985 38.35 12.47 7.55
C THR A 985 38.03 10.99 7.56
N LEU A 986 39.01 10.12 7.30
CA LEU A 986 38.80 8.68 7.15
C LEU A 986 38.43 8.07 8.50
N LYS A 987 37.30 7.36 8.56
CA LYS A 987 36.78 6.75 9.79
C LYS A 987 36.78 5.23 9.75
N MET A 988 36.59 4.65 8.56
CA MET A 988 36.47 3.20 8.41
C MET A 988 37.02 2.69 7.08
N ILE A 989 37.79 1.60 7.15
CA ILE A 989 38.22 0.80 6.00
C ILE A 989 37.68 -0.62 6.16
N GLY A 990 36.77 -1.03 5.28
CA GLY A 990 36.23 -2.39 5.23
C GLY A 990 36.88 -3.19 4.13
N VAL A 991 37.60 -4.26 4.46
CA VAL A 991 38.24 -5.18 3.52
C VAL A 991 37.61 -6.56 3.64
N HIS A 992 36.82 -6.94 2.65
CA HIS A 992 36.06 -8.20 2.67
C HIS A 992 36.46 -9.08 1.49
N TYR A 993 36.90 -10.32 1.74
CA TYR A 993 37.27 -11.31 0.72
C TYR A 993 38.31 -10.82 -0.28
N CYS A 994 39.22 -9.93 0.14
CA CYS A 994 40.31 -9.42 -0.67
C CYS A 994 41.60 -10.20 -0.39
N LYS A 995 42.60 -10.07 -1.27
CA LYS A 995 43.93 -10.67 -1.06
C LYS A 995 44.61 -10.08 0.18
N GLN A 996 45.55 -10.84 0.74
CA GLN A 996 46.31 -10.44 1.93
C GLN A 996 47.03 -9.09 1.75
N SER A 997 47.57 -8.79 0.56
CA SER A 997 48.19 -7.49 0.28
C SER A 997 47.24 -6.28 0.44
N VAL A 998 45.94 -6.48 0.21
CA VAL A 998 44.92 -5.44 0.44
C VAL A 998 44.67 -5.23 1.94
N VAL A 999 44.73 -6.31 2.72
CA VAL A 999 44.64 -6.25 4.18
C VAL A 999 45.88 -5.56 4.77
N GLU A 1000 47.06 -5.88 4.26
CA GLU A 1000 48.33 -5.27 4.69
C GLU A 1000 48.36 -3.77 4.38
N SER A 1001 47.96 -3.34 3.19
CA SER A 1001 47.84 -1.91 2.86
C SER A 1001 46.83 -1.17 3.75
N ALA A 1002 45.68 -1.78 4.06
CA ALA A 1002 44.70 -1.19 4.99
C ALA A 1002 45.25 -1.03 6.42
N MET A 1003 45.99 -2.03 6.92
CA MET A 1003 46.64 -1.99 8.23
C MET A 1003 47.77 -0.96 8.28
N GLN A 1004 48.53 -0.80 7.19
CA GLN A 1004 49.57 0.21 7.09
C GLN A 1004 49.00 1.63 7.16
N ILE A 1005 47.89 1.90 6.44
CA ILE A 1005 47.18 3.19 6.51
C ILE A 1005 46.66 3.46 7.93
N GLN A 1006 46.13 2.44 8.62
CA GLN A 1006 45.68 2.58 10.00
C GLN A 1006 46.85 2.96 10.93
N LYS A 1007 48.02 2.38 10.73
CA LYS A 1007 49.23 2.70 11.49
C LYS A 1007 49.68 4.15 11.23
N GLU A 1008 49.74 4.57 9.97
CA GLU A 1008 50.12 5.94 9.57
C GLU A 1008 49.18 7.00 10.17
N GLN A 1009 47.86 6.76 10.15
CA GLN A 1009 46.87 7.64 10.78
C GLN A 1009 47.06 7.80 12.29
N ARG A 1010 47.42 6.70 12.98
CA ARG A 1010 47.76 6.74 14.42
C ARG A 1010 49.04 7.51 14.68
N GLU A 1011 50.07 7.34 13.86
CA GLU A 1011 51.34 8.07 13.97
C GLU A 1011 51.16 9.59 13.73
N MET A 1012 50.20 9.97 12.88
CA MET A 1012 49.85 11.36 12.61
C MET A 1012 48.90 11.99 13.65
N GLY A 1013 48.40 11.21 14.61
CA GLY A 1013 47.54 11.72 15.70
C GLY A 1013 46.07 11.96 15.30
N TYR A 1014 45.58 11.34 14.23
CA TYR A 1014 44.18 11.41 13.83
C TYR A 1014 43.28 10.49 14.66
N GLU A 1015 41.96 10.70 14.61
CA GLU A 1015 40.98 9.77 15.21
C GLU A 1015 41.20 8.35 14.66
N GLU A 1016 41.11 7.35 15.54
CA GLU A 1016 41.46 5.98 15.17
C GLU A 1016 40.55 5.43 14.05
N VAL A 1017 41.14 5.17 12.88
CA VAL A 1017 40.44 4.53 11.76
C VAL A 1017 40.08 3.09 12.11
N GLN A 1018 38.81 2.74 12.00
CA GLN A 1018 38.35 1.36 12.19
C GLN A 1018 38.63 0.51 10.94
N VAL A 1019 39.49 -0.50 11.06
CA VAL A 1019 39.73 -1.49 9.98
C VAL A 1019 38.92 -2.76 10.26
N ILE A 1020 38.02 -3.11 9.35
CA ILE A 1020 37.18 -4.30 9.43
C ILE A 1020 37.61 -5.28 8.35
N VAL A 1021 38.17 -6.43 8.75
CA VAL A 1021 38.62 -7.48 7.83
C VAL A 1021 37.69 -8.68 7.89
N SER A 1022 37.25 -9.17 6.73
CA SER A 1022 36.52 -10.44 6.59
C SER A 1022 37.25 -11.32 5.60
N SER A 1023 38.00 -12.31 6.07
CA SER A 1023 38.78 -13.23 5.23
C SER A 1023 38.09 -14.59 5.13
N SER A 1024 38.02 -15.17 3.94
CA SER A 1024 37.88 -16.62 3.77
C SER A 1024 39.15 -17.15 3.09
N THR A 1025 39.85 -18.05 3.78
CA THR A 1025 41.11 -18.68 3.32
C THR A 1025 40.94 -19.66 2.14
N GLU A 1026 39.83 -19.63 1.41
CA GLU A 1026 39.53 -20.61 0.35
C GLU A 1026 39.21 -20.02 -1.03
N HIS A 1027 39.27 -18.70 -1.22
CA HIS A 1027 39.14 -18.13 -2.58
C HIS A 1027 40.44 -18.18 -3.41
N LEU A 1028 41.57 -18.56 -2.81
CA LEU A 1028 42.85 -18.71 -3.50
C LEU A 1028 42.92 -19.94 -4.43
N LEU A 1029 42.07 -20.96 -4.24
CA LEU A 1029 42.07 -22.16 -5.09
C LEU A 1029 41.06 -22.09 -6.26
N PHE A 1030 40.01 -21.27 -6.17
CA PHE A 1030 38.99 -21.22 -7.22
C PHE A 1030 39.34 -20.29 -8.40
N GLN A 1031 40.32 -19.38 -8.25
CA GLN A 1031 40.79 -18.53 -9.36
C GLN A 1031 41.89 -19.16 -10.21
N GLN A 1032 42.54 -20.24 -9.76
CA GLN A 1032 43.51 -20.98 -10.58
C GLN A 1032 42.86 -22.07 -11.45
N ASN A 1033 41.68 -22.59 -11.08
CA ASN A 1033 41.02 -23.69 -11.82
C ASN A 1033 39.95 -23.25 -12.84
N GLN A 1034 39.86 -21.95 -13.18
CA GLN A 1034 39.11 -21.47 -14.36
C GLN A 1034 40.02 -21.03 -15.52
N PHE A 1035 41.30 -21.39 -15.47
CA PHE A 1035 42.18 -21.37 -16.63
C PHE A 1035 42.54 -22.81 -17.01
N ASN A 1036 41.56 -23.51 -17.57
CA ASN A 1036 41.69 -24.43 -18.70
C ASN A 1036 40.35 -24.50 -19.43
#